data_AF-A0AAV2NBB6-F1
#
_entry.id   AF-A0AAV2NBB6-F1
#
_cell.length_a   1.000
_cell.length_b   1.000
_cell.length_c   1.000
_cell.angle_alpha   90.00
_cell.angle_beta   90.00
_cell.angle_gamma   90.00
#
_symmetry.space_group_name_H-M   'P 1'
#
loop_
_entity.id
_entity.type
_entity.pdbx_description
1 polymer ?
#
loop_
_entity_poly.entity_id
_entity_poly.type
_entity_poly.pdbx_seq_one_letter_code
_entity_poly.pdbx_strand_id
1 'polypeptide(L)'
;MRVIALISGGKDSCFNMMQCVAAGHEIVALANLYPVEKDELDSFMFQTVGHQGIKYIAQAIGLPIYRYPTFGKANVREKYYYPTESDEVEDLFKLLNTVKERENIEAVSSGAILSDYQRIRVENVCSRLNLISLSYLWRRDQEELLNEMIQCSINAVLIKVAALGLETKHLGKSISEMQPHLVKIKEKYGVNICGEGGEYETFTLDCPLFAKSIVIDDYDSIVSSRDDVAPVGYLRFTKIHLQEKENGELEKLSLSERLKTVLIKSPQDYIAEIIGPELHDGCNLSEEETDEHACESNSLKASNSGQFHPPSPMEILYEEEDCPDAPMVNRNQTGWVWFGGIIGKHPDVTPAVEEALEKLSTLLQNENLRTSDIVAVTLYIKDMSNYKAINEAYVSWLGKKSPPVRVCVECPLNVHVALDATAYKESQDCGDKRACKRHTMHVQSISHWAPANIGPYSQAARVGDIILVAGQIPLVPGNMNLLDMNIKRQCRLTLRHIDRIVKAMDAKLRDIVQGICFLTHSSYIADARKEWERRTRNAIVDYVVVSNLPRGAQVEWCVWAHRDNNRFEYEETGKCVANFRIAIRRRWNYENNVSAIVCYMSTGSSNSTGNLTEASLPSMELNANELSEAFEYLLCKLRKGSQSANPTCNLRIFYKVGSFPGPNFLHNVLSKFSTQNLVITIIPAIHLHNFSTLLSICGIRHE
;
A
#
# COMPACT_ATOMS: atom_id res chain seq x y z
N MET A 1 -8.88 18.82 9.40
CA MET A 1 -9.83 18.95 8.27
C MET A 1 -11.23 19.11 8.82
N ARG A 2 -12.07 19.85 8.10
CA ARG A 2 -13.52 19.94 8.32
C ARG A 2 -14.22 18.77 7.64
N VAL A 3 -14.94 17.97 8.42
CA VAL A 3 -15.44 16.65 8.01
C VAL A 3 -16.96 16.59 8.09
N ILE A 4 -17.58 16.09 7.01
CA ILE A 4 -18.96 15.60 7.04
C ILE A 4 -18.95 14.11 7.42
N ALA A 5 -19.75 13.71 8.39
CA ALA A 5 -19.85 12.29 8.76
C ALA A 5 -21.06 11.63 8.08
N LEU A 6 -20.81 10.61 7.27
CA LEU A 6 -21.87 9.73 6.78
C LEU A 6 -22.37 8.88 7.94
N ILE A 7 -23.65 9.03 8.28
CA ILE A 7 -24.26 8.32 9.41
C ILE A 7 -25.36 7.38 8.94
N SER A 8 -25.28 6.15 9.44
CA SER A 8 -26.25 5.09 9.19
C SER A 8 -27.11 4.78 10.42
N GLY A 9 -26.72 5.32 11.59
CA GLY A 9 -27.29 5.00 12.90
C GLY A 9 -26.52 3.90 13.63
N GLY A 10 -25.79 3.06 12.90
CA GLY A 10 -25.03 1.94 13.44
C GLY A 10 -23.75 2.32 14.17
N LYS A 11 -23.23 1.33 14.91
CA LYS A 11 -22.00 1.39 15.71
C LYS A 11 -20.79 1.86 14.90
N ASP A 12 -20.69 1.45 13.63
CA ASP A 12 -19.51 1.67 12.79
C ASP A 12 -19.38 3.14 12.39
N SER A 13 -20.51 3.76 12.01
CA SER A 13 -20.56 5.19 11.69
C SER A 13 -20.22 6.06 12.91
N CYS A 14 -20.73 5.70 14.09
CA CYS A 14 -20.43 6.42 15.33
C CYS A 14 -18.97 6.26 15.77
N PHE A 15 -18.43 5.05 15.68
CA PHE A 15 -17.06 4.80 16.07
C PHE A 15 -16.05 5.43 15.09
N ASN A 16 -16.34 5.44 13.77
CA ASN A 16 -15.48 6.14 12.82
C ASN A 16 -15.46 7.66 13.05
N MET A 17 -16.58 8.26 13.48
CA MET A 17 -16.58 9.67 13.92
C MET A 17 -15.65 9.89 15.11
N MET A 18 -15.68 8.99 16.11
CA MET A 18 -14.77 9.08 17.26
C MET A 18 -13.31 9.01 16.81
N GLN A 19 -12.98 8.12 15.88
CA GLN A 19 -11.64 8.01 15.30
C GLN A 19 -11.22 9.27 14.52
N CYS A 20 -12.15 9.88 13.77
CA CYS A 20 -11.89 11.15 13.09
C CYS A 20 -11.55 12.27 14.08
N VAL A 21 -12.32 12.39 15.16
CA VAL A 21 -12.06 13.39 16.21
C VAL A 21 -10.73 13.09 16.93
N ALA A 22 -10.44 11.82 17.24
CA ALA A 22 -9.17 11.41 17.84
C ALA A 22 -7.96 11.68 16.93
N ALA A 23 -8.14 11.64 15.61
CA ALA A 23 -7.13 12.03 14.62
C ALA A 23 -7.01 13.56 14.43
N GLY A 24 -7.75 14.37 15.21
CA GLY A 24 -7.69 15.82 15.19
C GLY A 24 -8.55 16.48 14.09
N HIS A 25 -9.57 15.78 13.60
CA HIS A 25 -10.53 16.36 12.65
C HIS A 25 -11.73 16.99 13.34
N GLU A 26 -12.32 17.99 12.70
CA GLU A 26 -13.53 18.68 13.16
C GLU A 26 -14.73 18.11 12.40
N ILE A 27 -15.65 17.42 13.09
CA ILE A 27 -16.92 17.01 12.48
C ILE A 27 -17.87 18.20 12.52
N VAL A 28 -18.24 18.72 11.34
CA VAL A 28 -19.05 19.95 11.23
C VAL A 28 -20.54 19.67 11.06
N ALA A 29 -20.88 18.52 10.50
CA ALA A 29 -22.25 18.11 10.22
C ALA A 29 -22.33 16.59 10.04
N LEU A 30 -23.57 16.08 9.96
CA LEU A 30 -23.90 14.70 9.61
C LEU A 30 -24.60 14.66 8.25
N ALA A 31 -24.41 13.58 7.49
CA ALA A 31 -25.09 13.32 6.23
C ALA A 31 -25.70 11.91 6.25
N ASN A 32 -26.95 11.79 5.79
CA ASN A 32 -27.66 10.51 5.75
C ASN A 32 -28.54 10.39 4.51
N LEU A 33 -28.45 9.24 3.83
CA LEU A 33 -29.45 8.81 2.86
C LEU A 33 -30.55 8.03 3.58
N TYR A 34 -31.80 8.24 3.20
CA TYR A 34 -32.94 7.58 3.83
C TYR A 34 -33.95 7.05 2.82
N PRO A 35 -34.60 5.92 3.12
CA PRO A 35 -35.61 5.35 2.23
C PRO A 35 -36.91 6.16 2.27
N VAL A 36 -37.64 6.18 1.14
CA VAL A 36 -38.94 6.86 1.04
C VAL A 36 -40.11 5.89 1.14
N GLU A 37 -40.06 4.74 0.45
CA GLU A 37 -41.20 3.83 0.30
C GLU A 37 -41.26 2.69 1.33
N LYS A 38 -40.10 2.14 1.72
CA LYS A 38 -39.99 1.00 2.64
C LYS A 38 -38.77 1.15 3.54
N ASP A 39 -38.89 0.78 4.82
CA ASP A 39 -37.78 0.93 5.77
C ASP A 39 -36.59 0.02 5.47
N GLU A 40 -36.84 -1.19 4.95
CA GLU A 40 -35.81 -2.14 4.54
C GLU A 40 -35.69 -2.11 3.01
N LEU A 41 -34.53 -1.66 2.52
CA LEU A 41 -34.15 -1.74 1.12
C LEU A 41 -33.05 -2.80 0.95
N ASP A 42 -33.05 -3.49 -0.19
CA ASP A 42 -31.92 -4.34 -0.62
C ASP A 42 -30.76 -3.48 -1.14
N SER A 43 -30.25 -2.57 -0.31
CA SER A 43 -29.09 -1.73 -0.61
C SER A 43 -27.79 -2.43 -0.22
N PHE A 44 -26.79 -2.39 -1.09
CA PHE A 44 -25.45 -2.88 -0.79
C PHE A 44 -24.59 -1.78 -0.13
N MET A 45 -25.01 -0.52 -0.24
CA MET A 45 -24.28 0.65 0.26
C MET A 45 -24.72 1.08 1.65
N PHE A 46 -26.03 1.09 1.93
CA PHE A 46 -26.58 1.87 3.04
C PHE A 46 -27.47 1.04 3.94
N GLN A 47 -27.27 1.23 5.25
CA GLN A 47 -28.23 0.81 6.26
C GLN A 47 -29.50 1.65 6.12
N THR A 48 -30.66 1.01 6.01
CA THR A 48 -31.95 1.71 5.94
C THR A 48 -32.81 1.48 7.17
N VAL A 49 -32.62 0.35 7.87
CA VAL A 49 -33.32 0.07 9.13
C VAL A 49 -32.83 1.03 10.22
N GLY A 50 -33.77 1.53 11.02
CA GLY A 50 -33.48 2.49 12.10
C GLY A 50 -33.37 3.95 11.64
N HIS A 51 -33.65 4.25 10.35
CA HIS A 51 -33.56 5.61 9.81
C HIS A 51 -34.45 6.64 10.54
N GLN A 52 -35.50 6.18 11.24
CA GLN A 52 -36.38 7.02 12.07
C GLN A 52 -35.62 7.67 13.24
N GLY A 53 -34.58 6.99 13.73
CA GLY A 53 -33.75 7.42 14.85
C GLY A 53 -32.66 8.44 14.50
N ILE A 54 -32.31 8.60 13.22
CA ILE A 54 -31.12 9.35 12.79
C ILE A 54 -31.15 10.82 13.22
N LYS A 55 -32.31 11.46 13.18
CA LYS A 55 -32.47 12.85 13.65
C LYS A 55 -32.12 13.01 15.13
N TYR A 56 -32.40 11.99 15.95
CA TYR A 56 -32.09 12.01 17.38
C TYR A 56 -30.60 11.85 17.63
N ILE A 57 -29.86 11.13 16.76
CA ILE A 57 -28.39 11.11 16.86
C ILE A 57 -27.81 12.49 16.58
N ALA A 58 -28.30 13.20 15.56
CA ALA A 58 -27.87 14.56 15.27
C ALA A 58 -28.10 15.51 16.46
N GLN A 59 -29.29 15.44 17.06
CA GLN A 59 -29.65 16.21 18.25
C GLN A 59 -28.84 15.80 19.48
N ALA A 60 -28.62 14.50 19.70
CA ALA A 60 -27.82 13.97 20.80
C ALA A 60 -26.37 14.44 20.74
N ILE A 61 -25.77 14.50 19.54
CA ILE A 61 -24.41 15.02 19.36
C ILE A 61 -24.40 16.55 19.44
N GLY A 62 -25.46 17.22 18.96
CA GLY A 62 -25.53 18.68 18.84
C GLY A 62 -24.94 19.18 17.52
N LEU A 63 -25.11 18.42 16.43
CA LEU A 63 -24.63 18.79 15.09
C LEU A 63 -25.79 18.91 14.09
N PRO A 64 -25.65 19.77 13.06
CA PRO A 64 -26.60 19.82 11.96
C PRO A 64 -26.58 18.51 11.16
N ILE A 65 -27.73 18.17 10.57
CA ILE A 65 -27.87 16.99 9.72
C ILE A 65 -28.47 17.33 8.36
N TYR A 66 -27.84 16.80 7.32
CA TYR A 66 -28.30 16.85 5.95
C TYR A 66 -28.84 15.49 5.54
N ARG A 67 -30.13 15.44 5.20
CA ARG A 67 -30.78 14.20 4.75
C ARG A 67 -31.21 14.32 3.30
N TYR A 68 -31.02 13.25 2.54
CA TYR A 68 -31.46 13.18 1.15
C TYR A 68 -32.17 11.84 0.89
N PRO A 69 -33.35 11.85 0.25
CA PRO A 69 -34.08 10.62 -0.06
C PRO A 69 -33.31 9.79 -1.10
N THR A 70 -33.17 8.49 -0.87
CA THR A 70 -32.56 7.58 -1.85
C THR A 70 -33.63 6.98 -2.76
N PHE A 71 -33.40 7.08 -4.07
CA PHE A 71 -34.25 6.49 -5.11
C PHE A 71 -33.47 5.51 -5.98
N GLY A 72 -32.14 5.67 -6.02
CA GLY A 72 -31.25 4.81 -6.79
C GLY A 72 -31.21 3.38 -6.26
N LYS A 73 -30.86 2.45 -7.15
CA LYS A 73 -30.68 1.03 -6.86
C LYS A 73 -29.21 0.64 -7.02
N ALA A 74 -28.82 -0.51 -6.47
CA ALA A 74 -27.50 -1.10 -6.68
C ALA A 74 -27.39 -1.69 -8.10
N ASN A 75 -27.27 -0.81 -9.11
CA ASN A 75 -27.24 -1.17 -10.53
C ASN A 75 -25.84 -1.66 -10.93
N VAL A 76 -24.80 -0.92 -10.55
CA VAL A 76 -23.41 -1.32 -10.76
C VAL A 76 -22.98 -2.19 -9.60
N ARG A 77 -22.72 -3.48 -9.84
CA ARG A 77 -22.34 -4.46 -8.79
C ARG A 77 -20.88 -4.85 -8.83
N GLU A 78 -20.17 -4.38 -9.84
CA GLU A 78 -18.76 -4.62 -10.03
C GLU A 78 -17.89 -3.89 -8.99
N LYS A 79 -16.62 -4.31 -8.92
CA LYS A 79 -15.61 -3.74 -8.03
C LYS A 79 -15.44 -2.23 -8.23
N TYR A 80 -15.38 -1.77 -9.48
CA TYR A 80 -15.20 -0.36 -9.81
C TYR A 80 -16.54 0.26 -10.16
N TYR A 81 -16.75 1.47 -9.63
CA TYR A 81 -17.94 2.23 -9.91
C TYR A 81 -17.72 3.21 -11.07
N TYR A 82 -18.72 3.33 -11.92
CA TYR A 82 -18.81 4.37 -12.94
C TYR A 82 -20.11 5.13 -12.72
N PRO A 83 -20.11 6.47 -12.83
CA PRO A 83 -21.33 7.25 -12.70
C PRO A 83 -22.42 6.68 -13.60
N THR A 84 -23.47 6.17 -12.97
CA THR A 84 -24.54 5.43 -13.63
C THR A 84 -25.86 6.04 -13.20
N GLU A 85 -26.66 6.43 -14.17
CA GLU A 85 -27.96 7.04 -13.91
C GLU A 85 -28.84 6.09 -13.07
N SER A 86 -29.59 6.66 -12.12
CA SER A 86 -30.47 5.92 -11.21
C SER A 86 -29.77 4.91 -10.28
N ASP A 87 -28.45 5.00 -10.10
CA ASP A 87 -27.73 4.21 -9.11
C ASP A 87 -27.66 4.92 -7.75
N GLU A 88 -27.71 4.16 -6.65
CA GLU A 88 -27.72 4.66 -5.27
C GLU A 88 -26.50 5.55 -4.93
N VAL A 89 -25.39 5.36 -5.62
CA VAL A 89 -24.17 6.17 -5.44
C VAL A 89 -24.34 7.61 -5.97
N GLU A 90 -25.19 7.83 -6.98
CA GLU A 90 -25.46 9.18 -7.49
C GLU A 90 -26.34 9.99 -6.52
N ASP A 91 -27.16 9.33 -5.70
CA ASP A 91 -27.89 10.02 -4.63
C ASP A 91 -26.94 10.46 -3.51
N LEU A 92 -25.92 9.65 -3.19
CA LEU A 92 -24.84 10.05 -2.30
C LEU A 92 -24.05 11.24 -2.87
N PHE A 93 -23.77 11.24 -4.18
CA PHE A 93 -23.11 12.37 -4.85
C PHE A 93 -23.91 13.66 -4.71
N LYS A 94 -25.22 13.64 -4.97
CA LYS A 94 -26.10 14.82 -4.83
C LYS A 94 -26.14 15.35 -3.39
N LEU A 95 -26.25 14.44 -2.41
CA LEU A 95 -26.22 14.79 -0.99
C LEU A 95 -24.91 15.49 -0.63
N LEU A 96 -23.77 14.88 -0.94
CA LEU A 96 -22.46 15.42 -0.59
C LEU A 96 -22.12 16.69 -1.37
N ASN A 97 -22.58 16.83 -2.62
CA ASN A 97 -22.45 18.09 -3.37
C ASN A 97 -23.23 19.22 -2.68
N THR A 98 -24.47 18.95 -2.27
CA THR A 98 -25.30 19.92 -1.53
C THR A 98 -24.65 20.33 -0.22
N VAL A 99 -24.08 19.36 0.52
CA VAL A 99 -23.35 19.65 1.76
C VAL A 99 -22.13 20.51 1.46
N LYS A 100 -21.34 20.18 0.44
CA LYS A 100 -20.13 20.94 0.06
C LYS A 100 -20.42 22.39 -0.34
N GLU A 101 -21.56 22.65 -0.97
CA GLU A 101 -21.99 24.01 -1.33
C GLU A 101 -22.41 24.83 -0.10
N ARG A 102 -22.94 24.18 0.94
CA ARG A 102 -23.44 24.84 2.16
C ARG A 102 -22.42 24.92 3.28
N GLU A 103 -21.56 23.93 3.36
CA GLU A 103 -20.55 23.72 4.39
C GLU A 103 -19.17 23.67 3.74
N ASN A 104 -18.21 24.41 4.29
CA ASN A 104 -16.82 24.33 3.82
C ASN A 104 -16.16 23.03 4.33
N ILE A 105 -16.48 21.90 3.69
CA ILE A 105 -15.95 20.56 4.02
C ILE A 105 -14.77 20.19 3.12
N GLU A 106 -13.84 19.43 3.71
CA GLU A 106 -12.63 18.95 3.04
C GLU A 106 -12.61 17.42 2.94
N ALA A 107 -13.39 16.74 3.79
CA ALA A 107 -13.35 15.29 3.91
C ALA A 107 -14.69 14.68 4.35
N VAL A 108 -14.83 13.38 4.09
CA VAL A 108 -16.03 12.57 4.36
C VAL A 108 -15.65 11.38 5.24
N SER A 109 -16.26 11.28 6.41
CA SER A 109 -16.12 10.12 7.31
C SER A 109 -17.09 9.00 6.91
N SER A 110 -16.57 7.77 6.75
CA SER A 110 -17.35 6.57 6.43
C SER A 110 -16.97 5.39 7.35
N GLY A 111 -17.96 4.68 7.86
CA GLY A 111 -17.79 3.54 8.77
C GLY A 111 -17.51 2.20 8.09
N ALA A 112 -17.04 2.14 6.84
CA ALA A 112 -16.78 0.89 6.14
C ALA A 112 -15.64 0.08 6.80
N ILE A 113 -15.83 -1.22 7.02
CA ILE A 113 -14.85 -2.09 7.70
C ILE A 113 -14.16 -3.06 6.74
N LEU A 114 -14.87 -3.83 5.92
CA LEU A 114 -14.28 -4.86 5.04
C LEU A 114 -14.86 -4.96 3.61
N SER A 115 -15.99 -4.30 3.33
CA SER A 115 -16.58 -4.13 2.01
C SER A 115 -15.82 -3.17 1.09
N ASP A 116 -15.07 -3.73 0.12
CA ASP A 116 -14.41 -2.95 -0.92
C ASP A 116 -15.46 -2.23 -1.80
N TYR A 117 -16.66 -2.81 -1.93
CA TYR A 117 -17.79 -2.25 -2.67
C TYR A 117 -18.19 -0.88 -2.11
N GLN A 118 -18.36 -0.78 -0.79
CA GLN A 118 -18.76 0.45 -0.10
C GLN A 118 -17.66 1.50 -0.16
N ARG A 119 -16.44 1.12 0.21
CA ARG A 119 -15.28 2.02 0.22
C ARG A 119 -15.04 2.65 -1.16
N ILE A 120 -15.00 1.85 -2.22
CA ILE A 120 -14.69 2.34 -3.58
C ILE A 120 -15.75 3.33 -4.07
N ARG A 121 -17.03 3.14 -3.71
CA ARG A 121 -18.11 4.06 -4.09
C ARG A 121 -18.03 5.38 -3.34
N VAL A 122 -17.74 5.36 -2.04
CA VAL A 122 -17.48 6.58 -1.26
C VAL A 122 -16.25 7.31 -1.81
N GLU A 123 -15.14 6.60 -2.07
CA GLU A 123 -13.93 7.17 -2.67
C GLU A 123 -14.20 7.78 -4.05
N ASN A 124 -15.04 7.14 -4.88
CA ASN A 124 -15.44 7.68 -6.18
C ASN A 124 -16.17 9.02 -6.06
N VAL A 125 -17.16 9.12 -5.17
CA VAL A 125 -17.90 10.35 -4.92
C VAL A 125 -16.97 11.43 -4.36
N CYS A 126 -16.13 11.08 -3.39
CA CYS A 126 -15.14 11.99 -2.79
C CYS A 126 -14.19 12.53 -3.86
N SER A 127 -13.64 11.66 -4.72
CA SER A 127 -12.73 12.06 -5.80
C SER A 127 -13.39 13.02 -6.79
N ARG A 128 -14.64 12.78 -7.19
CA ARG A 128 -15.40 13.68 -8.08
C ARG A 128 -15.69 15.04 -7.43
N LEU A 129 -15.87 15.07 -6.12
CA LEU A 129 -16.12 16.28 -5.35
C LEU A 129 -14.83 16.90 -4.79
N ASN A 130 -13.64 16.40 -5.12
CA ASN A 130 -12.37 16.86 -4.55
C ASN A 130 -12.38 16.88 -3.00
N LEU A 131 -12.91 15.81 -2.40
CA LEU A 131 -12.94 15.56 -0.95
C LEU A 131 -12.04 14.36 -0.61
N ILE A 132 -11.56 14.31 0.62
CA ILE A 132 -10.78 13.17 1.14
C ILE A 132 -11.73 12.18 1.84
N SER A 133 -11.58 10.88 1.57
CA SER A 133 -12.33 9.83 2.27
C SER A 133 -11.60 9.40 3.55
N LEU A 134 -12.30 9.37 4.69
CA LEU A 134 -11.79 8.97 5.99
C LEU A 134 -12.50 7.69 6.47
N SER A 135 -11.81 6.57 6.35
CA SER A 135 -12.32 5.22 6.62
C SER A 135 -11.41 4.52 7.63
N TYR A 136 -11.35 5.03 8.86
CA TYR A 136 -10.42 4.59 9.91
C TYR A 136 -10.56 3.12 10.31
N LEU A 137 -11.75 2.54 10.09
CA LEU A 137 -12.06 1.15 10.45
C LEU A 137 -11.67 0.16 9.35
N TRP A 138 -11.32 0.66 8.17
CA TRP A 138 -11.10 -0.14 6.98
C TRP A 138 -9.99 -1.19 7.17
N ARG A 139 -10.30 -2.46 6.86
CA ARG A 139 -9.45 -3.65 6.98
C ARG A 139 -8.83 -3.87 8.36
N ARG A 140 -9.41 -3.31 9.42
CA ARG A 140 -9.08 -3.67 10.81
C ARG A 140 -9.57 -5.09 11.13
N ASP A 141 -8.91 -5.74 12.07
CA ASP A 141 -9.41 -7.01 12.64
C ASP A 141 -10.76 -6.76 13.30
N GLN A 142 -11.78 -7.54 12.91
CA GLN A 142 -13.16 -7.29 13.31
C GLN A 142 -13.42 -7.65 14.78
N GLU A 143 -12.69 -8.62 15.33
CA GLU A 143 -12.86 -9.00 16.73
C GLU A 143 -12.23 -7.97 17.66
N GLU A 144 -10.99 -7.57 17.36
CA GLU A 144 -10.35 -6.45 18.05
C GLU A 144 -11.19 -5.16 17.94
N LEU A 145 -11.76 -4.90 16.76
CA LEU A 145 -12.56 -3.72 16.51
C LEU A 145 -13.85 -3.70 17.33
N LEU A 146 -14.62 -4.79 17.37
CA LEU A 146 -15.83 -4.85 18.19
C LEU A 146 -15.51 -4.68 19.69
N ASN A 147 -14.43 -5.31 20.16
CA ASN A 147 -13.96 -5.18 21.53
C ASN A 147 -13.59 -3.73 21.86
N GLU A 148 -12.88 -3.07 20.94
CA GLU A 148 -12.49 -1.67 21.10
C GLU A 148 -13.70 -0.73 21.11
N MET A 149 -14.71 -0.96 20.27
CA MET A 149 -15.97 -0.20 20.29
C MET A 149 -16.65 -0.28 21.67
N ILE A 150 -16.74 -1.50 22.24
CA ILE A 150 -17.34 -1.73 23.56
C ILE A 150 -16.52 -1.02 24.65
N GLN A 151 -15.19 -1.16 24.63
CA GLN A 151 -14.29 -0.48 25.57
C GLN A 151 -14.36 1.04 25.46
N CYS A 152 -14.59 1.57 24.25
CA CYS A 152 -14.79 2.99 24.00
C CYS A 152 -16.22 3.47 24.30
N SER A 153 -17.03 2.67 25.00
CA SER A 153 -18.40 3.02 25.41
C SER A 153 -19.35 3.31 24.24
N ILE A 154 -19.20 2.60 23.11
CA ILE A 154 -20.26 2.56 22.09
C ILE A 154 -21.39 1.68 22.64
N ASN A 155 -22.49 2.31 23.04
CA ASN A 155 -23.72 1.61 23.41
C ASN A 155 -24.64 1.54 22.19
N ALA A 156 -24.55 0.46 21.43
CA ALA A 156 -25.40 0.18 20.28
C ALA A 156 -26.18 -1.11 20.48
N VAL A 157 -27.43 -1.14 20.02
CA VAL A 157 -28.31 -2.31 20.09
C VAL A 157 -28.54 -2.92 18.71
N LEU A 158 -28.74 -4.24 18.65
CA LEU A 158 -29.12 -4.92 17.41
C LEU A 158 -30.54 -4.52 17.01
N ILE A 159 -30.70 -4.02 15.80
CA ILE A 159 -32.01 -3.60 15.25
C ILE A 159 -32.44 -4.41 14.05
N LYS A 160 -31.54 -5.23 13.50
CA LYS A 160 -31.84 -6.20 12.45
C LYS A 160 -30.96 -7.42 12.66
N VAL A 161 -31.49 -8.59 12.33
CA VAL A 161 -30.75 -9.84 12.22
C VAL A 161 -31.12 -10.52 10.91
N ALA A 162 -30.14 -11.12 10.24
CA ALA A 162 -30.33 -11.77 8.94
C ALA A 162 -29.29 -12.89 8.68
N ALA A 163 -28.84 -13.58 9.74
CA ALA A 163 -27.81 -14.60 9.62
C ALA A 163 -28.05 -15.82 10.51
N LEU A 164 -27.48 -16.95 10.11
CA LEU A 164 -27.49 -18.20 10.86
C LEU A 164 -26.95 -18.01 12.28
N GLY A 165 -27.72 -18.46 13.27
CA GLY A 165 -27.38 -18.33 14.68
C GLY A 165 -27.79 -16.99 15.30
N LEU A 166 -28.39 -16.08 14.53
CA LEU A 166 -29.09 -14.91 15.03
C LEU A 166 -30.60 -15.09 14.88
N GLU A 167 -31.34 -14.67 15.90
CA GLU A 167 -32.79 -14.84 16.02
C GLU A 167 -33.41 -13.52 16.47
N THR A 168 -34.73 -13.38 16.28
CA THR A 168 -35.48 -12.17 16.67
C THR A 168 -35.36 -11.84 18.15
N LYS A 169 -35.13 -12.83 19.02
CA LYS A 169 -34.85 -12.63 20.46
C LYS A 169 -33.56 -11.86 20.76
N HIS A 170 -32.68 -11.69 19.77
CA HIS A 170 -31.46 -10.89 19.89
C HIS A 170 -31.68 -9.42 19.57
N LEU A 171 -32.81 -9.06 18.94
CA LEU A 171 -33.15 -7.66 18.68
C LEU A 171 -33.31 -6.91 20.00
N GLY A 172 -32.79 -5.68 20.05
CA GLY A 172 -32.76 -4.82 21.24
C GLY A 172 -31.61 -5.08 22.20
N LYS A 173 -30.88 -6.20 22.08
CA LYS A 173 -29.69 -6.46 22.91
C LYS A 173 -28.52 -5.60 22.48
N SER A 174 -27.73 -5.14 23.43
CA SER A 174 -26.53 -4.35 23.16
C SER A 174 -25.43 -5.20 22.51
N ILE A 175 -24.52 -4.55 21.78
CA ILE A 175 -23.33 -5.21 21.22
C ILE A 175 -22.45 -5.83 22.31
N SER A 176 -22.43 -5.26 23.52
CA SER A 176 -21.73 -5.83 24.68
C SER A 176 -22.34 -7.15 25.14
N GLU A 177 -23.67 -7.21 25.26
CA GLU A 177 -24.38 -8.45 25.63
C GLU A 177 -24.26 -9.52 24.54
N MET A 178 -24.21 -9.08 23.28
CA MET A 178 -24.14 -9.99 22.13
C MET A 178 -22.73 -10.49 21.82
N GLN A 179 -21.67 -9.78 22.24
CA GLN A 179 -20.28 -10.11 21.89
C GLN A 179 -19.90 -11.57 22.17
N PRO A 180 -20.17 -12.17 23.35
CA PRO A 180 -19.84 -13.59 23.59
C PRO A 180 -20.58 -14.56 22.66
N HIS A 181 -21.79 -14.21 22.24
CA HIS A 181 -22.57 -15.00 21.28
C HIS A 181 -22.04 -14.85 19.86
N LEU A 182 -21.70 -13.62 19.45
CA LEU A 182 -21.13 -13.30 18.14
C LEU A 182 -19.80 -14.03 17.90
N VAL A 183 -18.93 -14.12 18.91
CA VAL A 183 -17.68 -14.91 18.84
C VAL A 183 -17.99 -16.39 18.58
N LYS A 184 -18.94 -16.98 19.31
CA LYS A 184 -19.31 -18.40 19.14
C LYS A 184 -19.87 -18.69 17.74
N ILE A 185 -20.72 -17.83 17.21
CA ILE A 185 -21.30 -18.05 15.86
C ILE A 185 -20.29 -17.75 14.74
N LYS A 186 -19.31 -16.85 14.95
CA LYS A 186 -18.16 -16.69 14.06
C LYS A 186 -17.38 -18.00 13.95
N GLU A 187 -17.03 -18.62 15.07
CA GLU A 187 -16.29 -19.89 15.09
C GLU A 187 -17.10 -21.03 14.47
N LYS A 188 -18.40 -21.09 14.73
CA LYS A 188 -19.25 -22.19 14.30
C LYS A 188 -19.74 -22.07 12.86
N TYR A 189 -20.05 -20.87 12.40
CA TYR A 189 -20.76 -20.61 11.14
C TYR A 189 -20.04 -19.63 10.21
N GLY A 190 -18.93 -19.02 10.64
CA GLY A 190 -18.19 -18.04 9.84
C GLY A 190 -18.87 -16.66 9.72
N VAL A 191 -19.83 -16.35 10.59
CA VAL A 191 -20.51 -15.05 10.63
C VAL A 191 -19.50 -13.93 10.93
N ASN A 192 -19.62 -12.79 10.24
CA ASN A 192 -18.80 -11.63 10.57
C ASN A 192 -19.21 -11.03 11.92
N ILE A 193 -18.28 -10.98 12.87
CA ILE A 193 -18.52 -10.48 14.23
C ILE A 193 -18.95 -9.00 14.25
N CYS A 194 -18.55 -8.20 13.26
CA CYS A 194 -19.00 -6.81 13.10
C CYS A 194 -20.25 -6.66 12.22
N GLY A 195 -20.83 -7.73 11.66
CA GLY A 195 -22.04 -7.66 10.85
C GLY A 195 -21.87 -7.03 9.46
N GLU A 196 -20.64 -7.03 8.91
CA GLU A 196 -20.31 -6.37 7.65
C GLU A 196 -21.12 -6.86 6.44
N GLY A 197 -21.46 -8.15 6.40
CA GLY A 197 -22.23 -8.76 5.32
C GLY A 197 -23.73 -8.51 5.43
N GLY A 198 -24.16 -7.64 6.37
CA GLY A 198 -25.56 -7.43 6.69
C GLY A 198 -26.11 -8.51 7.63
N GLU A 199 -25.26 -9.28 8.30
CA GLU A 199 -25.69 -10.33 9.23
C GLU A 199 -26.53 -9.78 10.38
N TYR A 200 -26.21 -8.56 10.81
CA TYR A 200 -27.02 -7.76 11.70
C TYR A 200 -26.76 -6.27 11.47
N GLU A 201 -27.74 -5.43 11.79
CA GLU A 201 -27.58 -3.97 11.81
C GLU A 201 -27.78 -3.46 13.24
N THR A 202 -27.21 -2.29 13.54
CA THR A 202 -27.27 -1.71 14.88
C THR A 202 -27.81 -0.28 14.87
N PHE A 203 -28.27 0.17 16.03
CA PHE A 203 -28.55 1.58 16.29
C PHE A 203 -27.85 2.01 17.58
N THR A 204 -27.09 3.09 17.50
CA THR A 204 -26.30 3.61 18.62
C THR A 204 -27.18 4.47 19.50
N LEU A 205 -27.43 4.00 20.72
CA LEU A 205 -28.21 4.71 21.74
C LEU A 205 -27.37 5.73 22.48
N ASP A 206 -26.10 5.41 22.68
CA ASP A 206 -25.18 6.34 23.33
C ASP A 206 -23.73 6.10 22.91
N CYS A 207 -22.95 7.18 22.89
CA CYS A 207 -21.50 7.13 22.85
C CYS A 207 -20.88 8.39 23.45
N PRO A 208 -19.55 8.44 23.65
CA PRO A 208 -18.87 9.60 24.21
C PRO A 208 -19.08 10.91 23.44
N LEU A 209 -19.40 10.86 22.13
CA LEU A 209 -19.68 12.08 21.37
C LEU A 209 -21.05 12.70 21.70
N PHE A 210 -21.97 11.92 22.28
CA PHE A 210 -23.33 12.37 22.53
C PHE A 210 -23.39 13.19 23.82
N ALA A 211 -24.01 14.36 23.78
CA ALA A 211 -24.37 15.13 24.96
C ALA A 211 -25.60 14.55 25.68
N LYS A 212 -26.51 13.89 24.93
CA LYS A 212 -27.71 13.22 25.44
C LYS A 212 -27.78 11.78 24.99
N SER A 213 -28.26 10.89 25.85
CA SER A 213 -28.49 9.49 25.47
C SER A 213 -29.84 9.37 24.75
N ILE A 214 -29.96 8.40 23.84
CA ILE A 214 -31.20 8.13 23.10
C ILE A 214 -31.91 6.96 23.76
N VAL A 215 -33.21 7.13 24.03
CA VAL A 215 -34.06 6.09 24.59
C VAL A 215 -35.15 5.75 23.58
N ILE A 216 -35.24 4.46 23.24
CA ILE A 216 -36.33 3.93 22.42
C ILE A 216 -37.47 3.58 23.38
N ASP A 217 -38.54 4.34 23.35
CA ASP A 217 -39.71 4.13 24.21
C ASP A 217 -40.63 3.02 23.68
N ASP A 218 -40.75 2.95 22.34
CA ASP A 218 -41.67 2.03 21.68
C ASP A 218 -41.19 1.69 20.25
N TYR A 219 -41.48 0.47 19.82
CA TYR A 219 -41.09 -0.06 18.52
C TYR A 219 -41.96 -1.25 18.08
N ASP A 220 -42.11 -1.41 16.77
CA ASP A 220 -42.67 -2.60 16.16
C ASP A 220 -41.56 -3.61 15.82
N SER A 221 -41.77 -4.89 16.13
CA SER A 221 -40.90 -5.99 15.68
C SER A 221 -41.46 -6.60 14.40
N ILE A 222 -40.74 -6.45 13.29
CA ILE A 222 -41.14 -6.91 11.97
C ILE A 222 -40.31 -8.15 11.61
N VAL A 223 -40.96 -9.22 11.17
CA VAL A 223 -40.28 -10.43 10.67
C VAL A 223 -40.57 -10.53 9.18
N SER A 224 -39.57 -10.21 8.35
CA SER A 224 -39.68 -10.23 6.89
C SER A 224 -39.48 -11.62 6.30
N SER A 225 -38.70 -12.48 6.95
CA SER A 225 -38.57 -13.90 6.61
C SER A 225 -38.54 -14.77 7.87
N ARG A 226 -39.36 -15.83 7.86
CA ARG A 226 -39.42 -16.85 8.93
C ARG A 226 -38.62 -18.10 8.60
N ASP A 227 -37.55 -17.96 7.82
CA ASP A 227 -36.65 -19.07 7.52
C ASP A 227 -36.16 -19.72 8.82
N ASP A 228 -36.29 -21.05 8.92
CA ASP A 228 -35.95 -21.82 10.14
C ASP A 228 -34.44 -21.81 10.44
N VAL A 229 -33.62 -21.43 9.45
CA VAL A 229 -32.16 -21.47 9.49
C VAL A 229 -31.58 -20.05 9.62
N ALA A 230 -32.11 -19.07 8.89
CA ALA A 230 -31.65 -17.67 8.91
C ALA A 230 -32.84 -16.69 8.87
N PRO A 231 -33.57 -16.52 9.99
CA PRO A 231 -34.70 -15.60 10.02
C PRO A 231 -34.25 -14.15 9.81
N VAL A 232 -35.06 -13.38 9.09
CA VAL A 232 -34.84 -11.95 8.90
C VAL A 232 -35.89 -11.19 9.68
N GLY A 233 -35.43 -10.38 10.64
CA GLY A 233 -36.30 -9.54 11.44
C GLY A 233 -35.61 -8.25 11.87
N TYR A 234 -36.40 -7.21 12.06
CA TYR A 234 -35.91 -5.88 12.40
C TYR A 234 -36.89 -5.08 13.27
N LEU A 235 -36.36 -4.04 13.91
CA LEU A 235 -37.10 -3.10 14.73
C LEU A 235 -37.43 -1.84 13.94
N ARG A 236 -38.71 -1.44 13.96
CA ARG A 236 -39.18 -0.15 13.47
C ARG A 236 -39.52 0.74 14.67
N PHE A 237 -38.77 1.81 14.87
CA PHE A 237 -39.02 2.71 16.00
C PHE A 237 -40.27 3.57 15.78
N THR A 238 -41.17 3.57 16.76
CA THR A 238 -42.40 4.37 16.76
C THR A 238 -42.26 5.58 17.68
N LYS A 239 -41.55 5.43 18.81
CA LYS A 239 -41.33 6.50 19.79
C LYS A 239 -39.91 6.47 20.35
N ILE A 240 -39.26 7.64 20.31
CA ILE A 240 -37.89 7.85 20.78
C ILE A 240 -37.86 9.20 21.50
N HIS A 241 -37.12 9.29 22.61
CA HIS A 241 -36.79 10.56 23.24
C HIS A 241 -35.30 10.67 23.57
N LEU A 242 -34.85 11.89 23.89
CA LEU A 242 -33.51 12.17 24.37
C LEU A 242 -33.52 12.31 25.90
N GLN A 243 -32.58 11.65 26.54
CA GLN A 243 -32.37 11.69 27.99
C GLN A 243 -31.09 12.47 28.31
N GLU A 244 -31.18 13.41 29.25
CA GLU A 244 -30.00 14.13 29.74
C GLU A 244 -29.04 13.18 30.47
N LYS A 245 -27.74 13.37 30.25
CA LYS A 245 -26.70 12.65 30.99
C LYS A 245 -26.45 13.32 32.34
N GLU A 246 -26.02 12.55 33.33
CA GLU A 246 -25.74 13.04 34.69
C GLU A 246 -24.74 14.23 34.70
N ASN A 247 -23.86 14.31 33.70
CA ASN A 247 -22.95 15.42 33.45
C ASN A 247 -23.59 16.48 32.53
N GLY A 248 -24.58 17.23 33.03
CA GLY A 248 -25.38 18.23 32.29
C GLY A 248 -24.63 19.42 31.65
N GLU A 249 -23.29 19.37 31.56
CA GLU A 249 -22.45 20.37 30.89
C GLU A 249 -21.82 19.88 29.57
N LEU A 250 -22.07 18.64 29.15
CA LEU A 250 -21.49 18.06 27.92
C LEU A 250 -21.83 18.87 26.66
N GLU A 251 -23.00 19.51 26.59
CA GLU A 251 -23.40 20.36 25.46
C GLU A 251 -22.43 21.53 25.23
N LYS A 252 -21.79 22.05 26.29
CA LYS A 252 -20.83 23.16 26.21
C LYS A 252 -19.44 22.71 25.76
N LEU A 253 -19.14 21.42 25.88
CA LEU A 253 -17.85 20.85 25.51
C LEU A 253 -17.78 20.58 24.01
N SER A 254 -16.61 20.81 23.43
CA SER A 254 -16.29 20.35 22.08
C SER A 254 -16.27 18.82 22.00
N LEU A 255 -16.45 18.26 20.81
CA LEU A 255 -16.39 16.80 20.60
C LEU A 255 -15.04 16.21 21.07
N SER A 256 -13.94 16.94 20.87
CA SER A 256 -12.62 16.52 21.31
C SER A 256 -12.50 16.44 22.85
N GLU A 257 -13.13 17.37 23.57
CA GLU A 257 -13.14 17.37 25.03
C GLU A 257 -14.00 16.26 25.59
N ARG A 258 -15.12 15.94 24.94
CA ARG A 258 -15.97 14.80 25.32
C ARG A 258 -15.21 13.47 25.23
N LEU A 259 -14.32 13.32 24.24
CA LEU A 259 -13.49 12.12 24.08
C LEU A 259 -12.35 11.98 25.10
N LYS A 260 -11.94 13.05 25.81
CA LYS A 260 -10.83 12.98 26.78
C LYS A 260 -11.07 12.00 27.94
N THR A 261 -12.33 11.66 28.17
CA THR A 261 -12.76 10.73 29.23
C THR A 261 -12.62 9.26 28.84
N VAL A 262 -12.32 8.97 27.56
CA VAL A 262 -12.23 7.61 27.02
C VAL A 262 -10.86 7.38 26.39
N LEU A 263 -10.31 6.19 26.61
CA LEU A 263 -9.06 5.73 26.00
C LEU A 263 -9.29 5.31 24.54
N ILE A 264 -9.47 6.30 23.65
CA ILE A 264 -9.48 6.07 22.21
C ILE A 264 -8.06 6.11 21.65
N LYS A 265 -7.71 5.12 20.84
CA LYS A 265 -6.40 5.04 20.17
C LYS A 265 -6.26 6.12 19.10
N SER A 266 -5.19 6.89 19.18
CA SER A 266 -4.70 7.78 18.14
C SER A 266 -4.06 6.98 16.98
N PRO A 267 -3.84 7.58 15.79
CA PRO A 267 -3.07 6.96 14.72
C PRO A 267 -1.70 6.40 15.16
N GLN A 268 -1.04 7.04 16.13
CA GLN A 268 0.24 6.62 16.69
C GLN A 268 0.11 5.34 17.53
N ASP A 269 -0.98 5.18 18.27
CA ASP A 269 -1.19 4.01 19.12
C ASP A 269 -1.33 2.72 18.30
N TYR A 270 -1.88 2.80 17.09
CA TYR A 270 -1.94 1.65 16.15
C TYR A 270 -0.58 1.24 15.58
N ILE A 271 0.45 2.02 15.86
CA ILE A 271 1.83 1.71 15.50
C ILE A 271 2.72 1.64 16.75
N ALA A 272 2.12 1.49 17.94
CA ALA A 272 2.84 1.40 19.20
C ALA A 272 3.87 0.27 19.23
N GLU A 273 3.63 -0.85 18.54
CA GLU A 273 4.60 -1.94 18.37
C GLU A 273 5.89 -1.51 17.65
N ILE A 274 5.82 -0.44 16.85
CA ILE A 274 6.95 0.16 16.14
C ILE A 274 7.56 1.31 16.96
N ILE A 275 6.72 2.10 17.63
CA ILE A 275 7.13 3.27 18.43
C ILE A 275 7.73 2.87 19.80
N GLY A 276 7.28 1.76 20.37
CA GLY A 276 7.65 1.29 21.71
C GLY A 276 9.15 1.06 21.88
N PRO A 277 9.64 1.02 23.13
CA PRO A 277 11.05 0.71 23.40
C PRO A 277 11.40 -0.66 22.82
N GLU A 278 12.60 -0.80 22.26
CA GLU A 278 13.10 -2.11 21.87
C GLU A 278 13.23 -2.96 23.14
N LEU A 279 12.41 -4.00 23.27
CA LEU A 279 12.70 -5.06 24.22
C LEU A 279 14.06 -5.62 23.80
N HIS A 280 15.00 -5.77 24.73
CA HIS A 280 16.22 -6.52 24.48
C HIS A 280 15.79 -7.92 24.01
N ASP A 281 15.96 -8.19 22.73
CA ASP A 281 15.59 -9.47 22.12
C ASP A 281 16.37 -10.58 22.84
N GLY A 282 15.69 -11.33 23.70
CA GLY A 282 16.21 -12.55 24.34
C GLY A 282 16.36 -13.73 23.38
N CYS A 283 16.49 -13.46 22.08
CA CYS A 283 16.87 -14.46 21.09
C CYS A 283 18.39 -14.53 21.05
N ASN A 284 18.96 -15.25 22.02
CA ASN A 284 20.25 -15.92 21.88
C ASN A 284 20.14 -16.88 20.68
N LEU A 285 20.40 -16.37 19.48
CA LEU A 285 21.08 -17.18 18.47
C LEU A 285 22.50 -17.30 19.01
N SER A 286 22.79 -18.44 19.64
CA SER A 286 24.09 -18.89 20.14
C SER A 286 25.25 -17.97 19.77
N GLU A 287 25.64 -17.09 20.71
CA GLU A 287 26.95 -16.44 20.73
C GLU A 287 28.04 -17.47 21.07
N GLU A 288 28.12 -18.55 20.30
CA GLU A 288 29.32 -19.39 20.25
C GLU A 288 30.07 -19.07 18.96
N GLU A 289 30.82 -17.98 19.03
CA GLU A 289 32.10 -17.70 18.36
C GLU A 289 32.41 -16.22 18.58
N THR A 290 32.72 -15.87 19.83
CA THR A 290 33.39 -14.59 20.15
C THR A 290 34.88 -14.87 20.25
N ASP A 291 35.62 -14.48 19.21
CA ASP A 291 37.06 -14.33 19.28
C ASP A 291 37.39 -13.22 20.29
N GLU A 292 38.09 -13.61 21.35
CA GLU A 292 38.72 -12.71 22.30
C GLU A 292 39.77 -11.86 21.56
N HIS A 293 39.62 -10.54 21.63
CA HIS A 293 40.64 -9.47 21.63
C HIS A 293 40.18 -8.23 20.84
N ALA A 294 39.40 -7.37 21.49
CA ALA A 294 39.32 -5.96 21.13
C ALA A 294 39.66 -5.10 22.35
N CYS A 295 40.92 -4.66 22.39
CA CYS A 295 41.38 -3.66 23.34
C CYS A 295 40.94 -2.27 22.85
N GLU A 296 40.19 -1.59 23.72
CA GLU A 296 39.92 -0.15 23.83
C GLU A 296 40.10 0.76 22.60
N SER A 297 38.98 1.17 22.00
CA SER A 297 38.79 2.57 21.57
C SER A 297 37.31 2.96 21.66
N ASN A 298 37.01 3.83 22.61
CA ASN A 298 35.68 4.34 22.93
C ASN A 298 35.06 5.18 21.80
N SER A 299 33.74 4.98 21.61
CA SER A 299 32.69 5.98 21.35
C SER A 299 31.96 5.93 20.00
N LEU A 300 31.12 4.91 19.80
CA LEU A 300 29.83 5.04 19.09
C LEU A 300 28.81 4.13 19.79
N LYS A 301 28.38 4.53 21.00
CA LYS A 301 27.19 3.93 21.62
C LYS A 301 25.99 4.45 20.83
N ALA A 302 25.39 3.59 20.01
CA ALA A 302 24.08 3.84 19.41
C ALA A 302 23.11 4.19 20.55
N SER A 303 22.67 5.43 20.61
CA SER A 303 21.69 5.87 21.59
C SER A 303 20.37 5.17 21.28
N ASN A 304 19.90 4.32 22.19
CA ASN A 304 18.54 3.76 22.20
C ASN A 304 17.44 4.83 22.45
N SER A 305 17.73 6.12 22.19
CA SER A 305 16.80 7.24 22.35
C SER A 305 15.61 7.15 21.38
N GLY A 306 15.73 6.35 20.31
CA GLY A 306 14.65 6.14 19.35
C GLY A 306 14.38 7.33 18.42
N GLN A 307 15.04 8.47 18.66
CA GLN A 307 14.99 9.67 17.83
C GLN A 307 15.79 9.47 16.54
N PHE A 308 15.30 10.07 15.45
CA PHE A 308 16.01 10.09 14.18
C PHE A 308 17.16 11.11 14.25
N HIS A 309 18.40 10.63 14.13
CA HIS A 309 19.57 11.47 13.95
C HIS A 309 20.10 11.22 12.54
N PRO A 310 19.88 12.14 11.58
CA PRO A 310 20.40 11.97 10.24
C PRO A 310 21.94 11.96 10.28
N PRO A 311 22.59 11.08 9.49
CA PRO A 311 24.04 11.11 9.32
C PRO A 311 24.44 12.41 8.61
N SER A 312 25.74 12.73 8.65
CA SER A 312 26.30 13.81 7.85
C SER A 312 25.94 13.63 6.37
N PRO A 313 25.57 14.70 5.64
CA PRO A 313 25.26 14.60 4.22
C PRO A 313 26.41 13.95 3.44
N MET A 314 26.09 13.02 2.56
CA MET A 314 27.07 12.53 1.57
C MET A 314 27.22 13.56 0.47
N GLU A 315 28.43 13.69 -0.07
CA GLU A 315 28.65 14.41 -1.32
C GLU A 315 27.96 13.64 -2.45
N ILE A 316 26.99 14.28 -3.12
CA ILE A 316 26.27 13.68 -4.23
C ILE A 316 27.00 14.08 -5.52
N LEU A 317 27.69 13.11 -6.11
CA LEU A 317 28.16 13.22 -7.49
C LEU A 317 26.97 13.00 -8.42
N TYR A 318 26.91 13.78 -9.51
CA TYR A 318 25.92 13.61 -10.57
C TYR A 318 26.57 12.93 -11.77
N GLU A 319 25.77 12.18 -12.52
CA GLU A 319 26.23 11.64 -13.79
C GLU A 319 26.52 12.77 -14.79
N GLU A 320 27.66 12.69 -15.47
CA GLU A 320 28.08 13.66 -16.48
C GLU A 320 27.77 13.16 -17.89
N GLU A 321 27.82 11.83 -18.11
CA GLU A 321 27.52 11.21 -19.39
C GLU A 321 26.01 11.17 -19.67
N ASP A 322 25.64 11.36 -20.94
CA ASP A 322 24.27 11.13 -21.39
C ASP A 322 23.82 9.70 -21.14
N CYS A 323 22.68 9.58 -20.44
CA CYS A 323 21.99 8.30 -20.31
C CYS A 323 21.66 7.75 -21.72
N PRO A 324 21.83 6.44 -21.99
CA PRO A 324 21.61 5.88 -23.30
C PRO A 324 20.13 5.95 -23.67
N ASP A 325 19.83 6.59 -24.80
CA ASP A 325 18.47 6.68 -25.35
C ASP A 325 18.21 5.48 -26.26
N ALA A 326 18.08 4.32 -25.62
CA ALA A 326 17.84 3.06 -26.30
C ALA A 326 16.57 2.40 -25.74
N PRO A 327 15.37 2.88 -26.13
CA PRO A 327 14.12 2.27 -25.71
C PRO A 327 14.04 0.81 -26.20
N MET A 328 13.81 -0.12 -25.28
CA MET A 328 13.74 -1.56 -25.56
C MET A 328 12.36 -2.10 -25.19
N VAL A 329 11.91 -3.11 -25.93
CA VAL A 329 10.69 -3.87 -25.62
C VAL A 329 10.92 -5.35 -25.91
N ASN A 330 10.41 -6.22 -25.04
CA ASN A 330 10.28 -7.66 -25.32
C ASN A 330 9.07 -8.23 -24.59
N ARG A 331 8.56 -9.35 -25.11
CA ARG A 331 7.38 -10.06 -24.58
C ARG A 331 7.68 -11.52 -24.33
N ASN A 332 6.90 -12.15 -23.47
CA ASN A 332 6.91 -13.61 -23.31
C ASN A 332 5.66 -14.26 -23.95
N GLN A 333 5.55 -15.58 -23.83
CA GLN A 333 4.46 -16.35 -24.44
C GLN A 333 3.16 -16.22 -23.65
N THR A 334 3.25 -15.93 -22.35
CA THR A 334 2.11 -15.77 -21.44
C THR A 334 1.47 -14.37 -21.47
N GLY A 335 1.96 -13.46 -22.32
CA GLY A 335 1.34 -12.14 -22.54
C GLY A 335 1.92 -10.99 -21.73
N TRP A 336 3.01 -11.22 -20.99
CA TRP A 336 3.78 -10.18 -20.32
C TRP A 336 4.70 -9.45 -21.29
N VAL A 337 4.80 -8.14 -21.13
CA VAL A 337 5.65 -7.28 -21.95
C VAL A 337 6.42 -6.32 -21.04
N TRP A 338 7.72 -6.19 -21.27
CA TRP A 338 8.61 -5.31 -20.51
C TRP A 338 9.16 -4.22 -21.43
N PHE A 339 9.30 -3.03 -20.86
CA PHE A 339 9.84 -1.85 -21.50
C PHE A 339 10.97 -1.29 -20.64
N GLY A 340 12.07 -0.88 -21.26
CA GLY A 340 13.25 -0.36 -20.55
C GLY A 340 14.03 0.64 -21.38
N GLY A 341 14.95 1.35 -20.74
CA GLY A 341 15.83 2.33 -21.41
C GLY A 341 15.10 3.55 -21.98
N ILE A 342 13.94 3.92 -21.43
CA ILE A 342 13.15 5.07 -21.90
C ILE A 342 13.58 6.31 -21.13
N ILE A 343 13.98 7.37 -21.83
CA ILE A 343 14.39 8.64 -21.23
C ILE A 343 13.74 9.84 -21.92
N GLY A 344 13.59 10.93 -21.16
CA GLY A 344 13.20 12.25 -21.67
C GLY A 344 14.41 13.18 -21.74
N LYS A 345 14.75 13.67 -22.94
CA LYS A 345 15.95 14.49 -23.19
C LYS A 345 15.67 15.99 -23.20
N HIS A 346 14.40 16.38 -23.25
CA HIS A 346 14.05 17.80 -23.23
C HIS A 346 14.68 18.53 -22.02
N PRO A 347 15.20 19.77 -22.18
CA PRO A 347 15.87 20.51 -21.11
C PRO A 347 14.93 20.99 -20.00
N ASP A 348 13.63 21.05 -20.27
CA ASP A 348 12.59 21.34 -19.27
C ASP A 348 11.90 20.07 -18.78
N VAL A 349 11.51 20.06 -17.50
CA VAL A 349 10.96 18.90 -16.80
C VAL A 349 9.68 18.36 -17.46
N THR A 350 8.66 19.20 -17.63
CA THR A 350 7.35 18.75 -18.12
C THR A 350 7.44 18.14 -19.53
N PRO A 351 8.05 18.81 -20.52
CA PRO A 351 8.17 18.21 -21.85
C PRO A 351 9.10 17.00 -21.88
N ALA A 352 10.09 16.89 -20.97
CA ALA A 352 10.91 15.68 -20.86
C ALA A 352 10.08 14.47 -20.40
N VAL A 353 9.18 14.67 -19.44
CA VAL A 353 8.24 13.63 -19.00
C VAL A 353 7.28 13.26 -20.11
N GLU A 354 6.72 14.25 -20.82
CA GLU A 354 5.85 14.01 -21.97
C GLU A 354 6.56 13.22 -23.08
N GLU A 355 7.80 13.58 -23.41
CA GLU A 355 8.64 12.88 -24.39
C GLU A 355 8.86 11.40 -23.99
N ALA A 356 9.22 11.14 -22.73
CA ALA A 356 9.42 9.78 -22.23
C ALA A 356 8.12 8.95 -22.29
N LEU A 357 6.98 9.55 -21.94
CA LEU A 357 5.67 8.88 -21.97
C LEU A 357 5.16 8.68 -23.41
N GLU A 358 5.50 9.57 -24.34
CA GLU A 358 5.22 9.40 -25.76
C GLU A 358 6.02 8.23 -26.34
N LYS A 359 7.32 8.13 -26.03
CA LYS A 359 8.16 6.97 -26.39
C LYS A 359 7.55 5.66 -25.88
N LEU A 360 7.12 5.62 -24.62
CA LEU A 360 6.43 4.45 -24.05
C LEU A 360 5.11 4.15 -24.80
N SER A 361 4.35 5.19 -25.17
CA SER A 361 3.10 5.03 -25.93
C SER A 361 3.34 4.43 -27.32
N THR A 362 4.39 4.86 -28.02
CA THR A 362 4.80 4.28 -29.30
C THR A 362 5.17 2.80 -29.14
N LEU A 363 5.94 2.44 -28.12
CA LEU A 363 6.29 1.04 -27.85
C LEU A 363 5.06 0.18 -27.52
N LEU A 364 4.12 0.70 -26.73
CA LEU A 364 2.86 0.01 -26.44
C LEU A 364 2.05 -0.24 -27.72
N GLN A 365 1.93 0.77 -28.59
CA GLN A 365 1.21 0.64 -29.86
C GLN A 365 1.84 -0.41 -30.78
N ASN A 366 3.18 -0.43 -30.87
CA ASN A 366 3.92 -1.43 -31.65
C ASN A 366 3.63 -2.86 -31.15
N GLU A 367 3.42 -3.05 -29.85
CA GLU A 367 3.05 -4.32 -29.23
C GLU A 367 1.54 -4.59 -29.18
N ASN A 368 0.71 -3.76 -29.84
CA ASN A 368 -0.75 -3.82 -29.81
C ASN A 368 -1.35 -3.72 -28.38
N LEU A 369 -0.71 -2.93 -27.52
CA LEU A 369 -1.11 -2.66 -26.13
C LEU A 369 -1.70 -1.26 -25.99
N ARG A 370 -2.47 -1.07 -24.92
CA ARG A 370 -3.02 0.23 -24.49
C ARG A 370 -2.39 0.63 -23.16
N THR A 371 -2.45 1.93 -22.81
CA THR A 371 -2.01 2.44 -21.50
C THR A 371 -2.68 1.72 -20.32
N SER A 372 -3.94 1.30 -20.49
CA SER A 372 -4.70 0.52 -19.50
C SER A 372 -4.13 -0.88 -19.21
N ASP A 373 -3.31 -1.41 -20.11
CA ASP A 373 -2.70 -2.75 -20.02
C ASP A 373 -1.37 -2.71 -19.23
N ILE A 374 -0.86 -1.52 -18.89
CA ILE A 374 0.33 -1.32 -18.06
C ILE A 374 0.05 -1.75 -16.62
N VAL A 375 0.92 -2.58 -16.05
CA VAL A 375 0.81 -3.11 -14.69
C VAL A 375 1.71 -2.36 -13.71
N ALA A 376 2.92 -1.99 -14.13
CA ALA A 376 3.92 -1.31 -13.30
C ALA A 376 4.69 -0.26 -14.09
N VAL A 377 5.07 0.82 -13.43
CA VAL A 377 6.01 1.84 -13.94
C VAL A 377 7.02 2.19 -12.85
N THR A 378 8.30 2.25 -13.18
CA THR A 378 9.33 2.83 -12.32
C THR A 378 9.79 4.15 -12.93
N LEU A 379 9.67 5.24 -12.18
CA LEU A 379 10.18 6.55 -12.56
C LEU A 379 11.47 6.84 -11.78
N TYR A 380 12.54 7.12 -12.49
CA TYR A 380 13.77 7.66 -11.93
C TYR A 380 13.85 9.12 -12.35
N ILE A 381 13.90 10.02 -11.38
CA ILE A 381 13.84 11.47 -11.63
C ILE A 381 15.13 12.14 -11.15
N LYS A 382 15.48 13.27 -11.76
CA LYS A 382 16.70 14.02 -11.39
C LYS A 382 16.56 14.80 -10.08
N ASP A 383 15.36 15.31 -9.81
CA ASP A 383 15.09 16.22 -8.71
C ASP A 383 13.65 16.05 -8.19
N MET A 384 13.53 15.63 -6.94
CA MET A 384 12.28 15.39 -6.23
C MET A 384 11.50 16.69 -5.96
N SER A 385 12.12 17.87 -6.07
CA SER A 385 11.41 19.16 -6.03
C SER A 385 10.39 19.29 -7.17
N ASN A 386 10.66 18.60 -8.30
CA ASN A 386 9.80 18.58 -9.49
C ASN A 386 8.68 17.53 -9.43
N TYR A 387 8.55 16.79 -8.32
CA TYR A 387 7.59 15.69 -8.18
C TYR A 387 6.14 16.09 -8.52
N LYS A 388 5.74 17.32 -8.20
CA LYS A 388 4.40 17.83 -8.52
C LYS A 388 4.19 17.95 -10.03
N ALA A 389 5.09 18.61 -10.75
CA ALA A 389 5.01 18.81 -12.20
C ALA A 389 5.04 17.47 -12.95
N ILE A 390 5.92 16.56 -12.51
CA ILE A 390 6.03 15.19 -13.07
C ILE A 390 4.72 14.42 -12.88
N ASN A 391 4.09 14.52 -11.70
CA ASN A 391 2.79 13.87 -11.45
C ASN A 391 1.68 14.45 -12.34
N GLU A 392 1.65 15.76 -12.56
CA GLU A 392 0.64 16.41 -13.41
C GLU A 392 0.74 15.91 -14.87
N ALA A 393 1.95 15.84 -15.43
CA ALA A 393 2.21 15.28 -16.75
C ALA A 393 1.82 13.79 -16.82
N TYR A 394 2.25 13.01 -15.83
CA TYR A 394 1.97 11.57 -15.74
C TYR A 394 0.47 11.26 -15.65
N VAL A 395 -0.29 12.00 -14.83
CA VAL A 395 -1.76 11.84 -14.69
C VAL A 395 -2.46 12.11 -16.01
N SER A 396 -2.02 13.14 -16.72
CA SER A 396 -2.60 13.54 -18.01
C SER A 396 -2.47 12.43 -19.05
N TRP A 397 -1.39 11.65 -18.99
CA TRP A 397 -1.13 10.51 -19.88
C TRP A 397 -1.84 9.21 -19.50
N LEU A 398 -1.86 8.86 -18.21
CA LEU A 398 -2.23 7.52 -17.73
C LEU A 398 -3.69 7.10 -18.01
N GLY A 399 -4.59 8.09 -18.20
CA GLY A 399 -6.03 7.87 -18.18
C GLY A 399 -6.54 7.58 -16.76
N LYS A 400 -7.70 8.13 -16.38
CA LYS A 400 -8.17 8.22 -14.98
C LYS A 400 -8.52 6.90 -14.27
N LYS A 401 -8.28 5.72 -14.85
CA LYS A 401 -8.84 4.44 -14.35
C LYS A 401 -7.76 3.40 -14.01
N SER A 402 -7.79 2.92 -12.77
CA SER A 402 -6.95 1.81 -12.26
C SER A 402 -5.46 1.96 -12.65
N PRO A 403 -4.77 2.95 -12.06
CA PRO A 403 -3.38 3.25 -12.39
C PRO A 403 -2.47 2.04 -12.10
N PRO A 404 -1.33 1.87 -12.82
CA PRO A 404 -0.37 0.83 -12.52
C PRO A 404 0.24 1.05 -11.14
N VAL A 405 0.94 0.04 -10.63
CA VAL A 405 1.83 0.25 -9.48
C VAL A 405 2.96 1.17 -9.91
N ARG A 406 3.48 1.96 -8.96
CA ARG A 406 4.54 2.91 -9.25
C ARG A 406 5.63 2.92 -8.20
N VAL A 407 6.86 3.08 -8.66
CA VAL A 407 8.02 3.48 -7.86
C VAL A 407 8.51 4.81 -8.43
N CYS A 408 8.87 5.77 -7.57
CA CYS A 408 9.38 7.06 -8.01
C CYS A 408 10.50 7.52 -7.07
N VAL A 409 11.74 7.54 -7.56
CA VAL A 409 12.93 7.83 -6.74
C VAL A 409 13.81 8.87 -7.43
N GLU A 410 14.51 9.68 -6.65
CA GLU A 410 15.47 10.64 -7.19
C GLU A 410 16.85 10.00 -7.31
N CYS A 411 17.33 9.86 -8.54
CA CYS A 411 18.66 9.34 -8.83
C CYS A 411 19.59 10.47 -9.30
N PRO A 412 20.91 10.33 -9.18
CA PRO A 412 21.90 11.30 -9.68
C PRO A 412 22.00 11.27 -11.22
N LEU A 413 20.87 11.49 -11.90
CA LEU A 413 20.69 11.47 -13.34
C LEU A 413 21.18 12.77 -13.97
N ASN A 414 21.63 12.66 -15.22
CA ASN A 414 21.98 13.81 -16.02
C ASN A 414 20.74 14.39 -16.79
N VAL A 415 19.75 13.54 -17.10
CA VAL A 415 18.42 13.88 -17.67
C VAL A 415 17.32 14.01 -16.61
N HIS A 416 16.22 14.71 -16.91
CA HIS A 416 15.13 14.93 -15.94
C HIS A 416 14.40 13.65 -15.51
N VAL A 417 14.24 12.71 -16.43
CA VAL A 417 13.47 11.48 -16.19
C VAL A 417 13.97 10.32 -17.03
N ALA A 418 14.06 9.16 -16.40
CA ALA A 418 14.17 7.86 -17.02
C ALA A 418 13.07 6.95 -16.47
N LEU A 419 12.59 5.98 -17.25
CA LEU A 419 11.58 5.05 -16.80
C LEU A 419 11.71 3.63 -17.37
N ASP A 420 11.16 2.68 -16.63
CA ASP A 420 10.86 1.33 -17.09
C ASP A 420 9.38 1.02 -16.83
N ALA A 421 8.81 0.11 -17.61
CA ALA A 421 7.43 -0.29 -17.46
C ALA A 421 7.23 -1.78 -17.71
N THR A 422 6.14 -2.31 -17.16
CA THR A 422 5.69 -3.69 -17.39
C THR A 422 4.20 -3.65 -17.71
N ALA A 423 3.78 -4.36 -18.76
CA ALA A 423 2.40 -4.51 -19.17
C ALA A 423 2.00 -5.98 -19.27
N TYR A 424 0.69 -6.22 -19.28
CA TYR A 424 0.13 -7.54 -19.48
C TYR A 424 -1.13 -7.47 -20.34
N LYS A 425 -1.17 -8.30 -21.38
CA LYS A 425 -2.36 -8.55 -22.17
C LYS A 425 -2.42 -10.02 -22.52
N GLU A 426 -3.55 -10.64 -22.22
CA GLU A 426 -3.79 -12.06 -22.47
C GLU A 426 -3.47 -12.43 -23.92
N SER A 427 -2.70 -13.50 -24.09
CA SER A 427 -2.37 -14.05 -25.40
C SER A 427 -3.51 -14.91 -25.92
N GLN A 428 -3.94 -14.72 -27.17
CA GLN A 428 -5.01 -15.51 -27.79
C GLN A 428 -4.62 -16.99 -28.01
N ASP A 429 -3.31 -17.30 -27.98
CA ASP A 429 -2.76 -18.62 -28.33
C ASP A 429 -2.48 -19.53 -27.11
N CYS A 430 -2.76 -19.11 -25.88
CA CYS A 430 -2.50 -19.95 -24.70
C CYS A 430 -3.67 -20.93 -24.45
N GLY A 431 -3.37 -22.23 -24.45
CA GLY A 431 -4.35 -23.29 -24.17
C GLY A 431 -4.85 -23.36 -22.72
N ASP A 432 -4.34 -22.49 -21.85
CA ASP A 432 -4.77 -22.39 -20.46
C ASP A 432 -5.99 -21.46 -20.37
N LYS A 433 -7.18 -22.06 -20.24
CA LYS A 433 -8.49 -21.37 -20.29
C LYS A 433 -8.77 -20.44 -19.09
N ARG A 434 -7.77 -20.09 -18.28
CA ARG A 434 -7.91 -19.20 -17.12
C ARG A 434 -7.49 -17.79 -17.48
N ALA A 435 -8.45 -16.99 -17.96
CA ALA A 435 -8.24 -15.57 -18.16
C ALA A 435 -7.74 -14.88 -16.87
N CYS A 436 -6.47 -14.49 -16.85
CA CYS A 436 -5.84 -13.87 -15.69
C CYS A 436 -6.16 -12.36 -15.67
N LYS A 437 -7.35 -12.02 -15.17
CA LYS A 437 -7.75 -10.62 -15.01
C LYS A 437 -6.84 -9.90 -14.01
N ARG A 438 -6.35 -8.71 -14.39
CA ARG A 438 -5.58 -7.82 -13.49
C ARG A 438 -6.45 -7.40 -12.30
N HIS A 439 -5.98 -7.68 -11.10
CA HIS A 439 -6.57 -7.23 -9.84
C HIS A 439 -5.71 -6.13 -9.24
N THR A 440 -6.21 -4.89 -9.16
CA THR A 440 -5.47 -3.77 -8.54
C THR A 440 -5.99 -3.43 -7.16
N MET A 441 -5.10 -2.95 -6.31
CA MET A 441 -5.42 -2.39 -5.00
C MET A 441 -5.05 -0.92 -5.02
N HIS A 442 -6.09 -0.11 -4.91
CA HIS A 442 -6.01 1.33 -4.96
C HIS A 442 -6.73 1.86 -3.72
N VAL A 443 -5.94 2.27 -2.72
CA VAL A 443 -6.40 2.79 -1.43
C VAL A 443 -6.28 4.30 -1.48
N GLN A 444 -7.42 5.00 -1.51
CA GLN A 444 -7.49 6.46 -1.52
C GLN A 444 -7.95 7.03 -0.18
N SER A 445 -8.64 6.23 0.63
CA SER A 445 -9.09 6.60 1.96
C SER A 445 -7.96 6.56 2.99
N ILE A 446 -7.98 7.52 3.92
CA ILE A 446 -7.14 7.50 5.12
C ILE A 446 -7.75 6.47 6.09
N SER A 447 -6.91 5.55 6.57
CA SER A 447 -7.31 4.45 7.46
C SER A 447 -6.19 4.08 8.43
N HIS A 448 -6.47 3.25 9.45
CA HIS A 448 -5.41 2.70 10.32
C HIS A 448 -4.70 1.46 9.72
N TRP A 449 -5.17 0.97 8.57
CA TRP A 449 -4.65 -0.24 7.93
C TRP A 449 -3.44 0.01 7.03
N ALA A 450 -3.58 0.81 5.97
CA ALA A 450 -2.49 1.07 5.03
C ALA A 450 -2.50 2.55 4.63
N PRO A 451 -1.33 3.13 4.32
CA PRO A 451 -1.26 4.52 3.90
C PRO A 451 -2.04 4.70 2.58
N ALA A 452 -2.81 5.78 2.52
CA ALA A 452 -3.44 6.21 1.27
C ALA A 452 -2.35 6.51 0.23
N ASN A 453 -2.64 6.32 -1.04
CA ASN A 453 -1.69 6.70 -2.09
C ASN A 453 -1.52 8.22 -2.13
N ILE A 454 -0.26 8.66 -2.17
CA ILE A 454 0.09 10.09 -2.28
C ILE A 454 0.27 10.54 -3.73
N GLY A 455 -0.05 9.68 -4.69
CA GLY A 455 0.18 9.91 -6.11
C GLY A 455 -0.69 9.02 -7.00
N PRO A 456 -0.56 9.17 -8.32
CA PRO A 456 -1.39 8.48 -9.32
C PRO A 456 -0.97 7.03 -9.55
N TYR A 457 -1.08 6.19 -8.51
CA TYR A 457 -0.65 4.79 -8.56
C TYR A 457 -1.52 3.89 -7.69
N SER A 458 -1.57 2.60 -8.04
CA SER A 458 -2.15 1.55 -7.19
C SER A 458 -1.06 1.01 -6.24
N GLN A 459 -1.38 0.73 -4.98
CA GLN A 459 -0.45 0.13 -4.02
C GLN A 459 0.07 -1.23 -4.48
N ALA A 460 -0.78 -2.02 -5.15
CA ALA A 460 -0.38 -3.29 -5.73
C ALA A 460 -1.22 -3.67 -6.94
N ALA A 461 -0.65 -4.52 -7.80
CA ALA A 461 -1.34 -5.14 -8.92
C ALA A 461 -0.99 -6.63 -8.97
N ARG A 462 -2.01 -7.47 -9.12
CA ARG A 462 -1.89 -8.92 -9.31
C ARG A 462 -2.40 -9.33 -10.67
N VAL A 463 -1.62 -10.15 -11.37
CA VAL A 463 -2.02 -10.81 -12.63
C VAL A 463 -1.62 -12.28 -12.50
N GLY A 464 -2.60 -13.18 -12.50
CA GLY A 464 -2.37 -14.58 -12.15
C GLY A 464 -1.79 -14.70 -10.74
N ASP A 465 -0.62 -15.33 -10.62
CA ASP A 465 0.09 -15.51 -9.36
C ASP A 465 1.20 -14.48 -9.09
N ILE A 466 1.46 -13.59 -10.05
CA ILE A 466 2.44 -12.51 -9.92
C ILE A 466 1.79 -11.31 -9.26
N ILE A 467 2.45 -10.82 -8.21
CA ILE A 467 2.04 -9.63 -7.45
C ILE A 467 3.19 -8.62 -7.49
N LEU A 468 2.89 -7.43 -7.99
CA LEU A 468 3.77 -6.28 -7.98
C LEU A 468 3.28 -5.29 -6.91
N VAL A 469 4.19 -4.80 -6.07
CA VAL A 469 3.88 -3.81 -5.03
C VAL A 469 4.61 -2.50 -5.36
N ALA A 470 3.87 -1.39 -5.32
CA ALA A 470 4.40 -0.04 -5.49
C ALA A 470 5.40 0.31 -4.39
N GLY A 471 6.17 1.38 -4.61
CA GLY A 471 7.06 1.94 -3.59
C GLY A 471 6.32 2.25 -2.29
N GLN A 472 6.77 1.63 -1.19
CA GLN A 472 6.24 1.88 0.15
C GLN A 472 7.25 2.69 0.95
N ILE A 473 6.79 3.78 1.57
CA ILE A 473 7.56 4.64 2.47
C ILE A 473 6.93 4.63 3.89
N PRO A 474 7.64 5.06 4.95
CA PRO A 474 7.19 4.87 6.33
C PRO A 474 6.16 5.94 6.76
N LEU A 475 5.03 6.03 6.05
CA LEU A 475 3.91 6.89 6.44
C LEU A 475 3.06 6.22 7.52
N VAL A 476 2.69 6.96 8.55
CA VAL A 476 1.72 6.50 9.56
C VAL A 476 0.32 6.54 8.93
N PRO A 477 -0.37 5.39 8.72
CA PRO A 477 -1.57 5.32 7.88
C PRO A 477 -2.68 6.30 8.27
N GLY A 478 -2.97 6.42 9.56
CA GLY A 478 -4.10 7.21 10.06
C GLY A 478 -3.89 8.73 10.06
N ASN A 479 -2.69 9.22 9.77
CA ASN A 479 -2.45 10.67 9.70
C ASN A 479 -1.58 11.11 8.51
N MET A 480 -1.03 10.15 7.75
CA MET A 480 -0.21 10.37 6.56
C MET A 480 1.08 11.16 6.82
N ASN A 481 1.53 11.27 8.07
CA ASN A 481 2.83 11.83 8.42
C ASN A 481 3.93 10.78 8.26
N LEU A 482 5.13 11.22 7.88
CA LEU A 482 6.29 10.36 7.88
C LEU A 482 6.65 10.00 9.33
N LEU A 483 7.06 8.74 9.56
CA LEU A 483 7.52 8.31 10.87
C LEU A 483 8.87 8.97 11.19
N ASP A 484 8.85 9.96 12.07
CA ASP A 484 10.03 10.68 12.53
C ASP A 484 10.78 9.91 13.63
N MET A 485 11.32 8.75 13.24
CA MET A 485 12.09 7.86 14.12
C MET A 485 13.29 7.28 13.37
N ASN A 486 14.18 6.62 14.11
CA ASN A 486 15.36 5.99 13.54
C ASN A 486 15.06 5.05 12.35
N ILE A 487 16.09 4.80 11.54
CA ILE A 487 15.97 4.00 10.31
C ILE A 487 15.39 2.61 10.54
N LYS A 488 15.71 1.95 11.66
CA LYS A 488 15.16 0.63 12.02
C LYS A 488 13.64 0.68 12.12
N ARG A 489 13.09 1.69 12.82
CA ARG A 489 11.64 1.86 12.98
C ARG A 489 10.96 2.24 11.67
N GLN A 490 11.59 3.09 10.85
CA GLN A 490 11.12 3.38 9.51
C GLN A 490 11.04 2.10 8.65
N CYS A 491 12.10 1.27 8.65
CA CYS A 491 12.09 -0.02 7.96
C CYS A 491 10.97 -0.94 8.46
N ARG A 492 10.78 -1.05 9.78
CA ARG A 492 9.70 -1.85 10.38
C ARG A 492 8.32 -1.42 9.91
N LEU A 493 8.05 -0.11 9.89
CA LEU A 493 6.78 0.42 9.43
C LEU A 493 6.55 0.13 7.95
N THR A 494 7.55 0.39 7.10
CA THR A 494 7.45 0.13 5.66
C THR A 494 7.23 -1.35 5.36
N LEU A 495 7.94 -2.26 6.04
CA LEU A 495 7.74 -3.70 5.88
C LEU A 495 6.38 -4.17 6.37
N ARG A 496 5.81 -3.52 7.40
CA ARG A 496 4.44 -3.78 7.84
C ARG A 496 3.43 -3.34 6.78
N HIS A 497 3.67 -2.25 6.06
CA HIS A 497 2.81 -1.85 4.93
C HIS A 497 2.84 -2.89 3.82
N ILE A 498 4.02 -3.36 3.44
CA ILE A 498 4.18 -4.43 2.45
C ILE A 498 3.41 -5.68 2.88
N ASP A 499 3.58 -6.14 4.13
CA ASP A 499 2.87 -7.31 4.66
C ASP A 499 1.36 -7.17 4.53
N ARG A 500 0.81 -6.02 4.92
CA ARG A 500 -0.62 -5.73 4.83
C ARG A 500 -1.11 -5.75 3.37
N ILE A 501 -0.37 -5.12 2.46
CA ILE A 501 -0.70 -5.06 1.03
C ILE A 501 -0.66 -6.45 0.39
N VAL A 502 0.40 -7.23 0.61
CA VAL A 502 0.50 -8.59 0.02
C VAL A 502 -0.51 -9.56 0.61
N LYS A 503 -0.83 -9.45 1.92
CA LYS A 503 -1.93 -10.20 2.55
C LYS A 503 -3.27 -9.93 1.90
N ALA A 504 -3.55 -8.67 1.60
CA ALA A 504 -4.76 -8.27 0.93
C ALA A 504 -4.79 -8.63 -0.57
N MET A 505 -3.66 -9.10 -1.12
CA MET A 505 -3.50 -9.69 -2.46
C MET A 505 -3.41 -11.23 -2.45
N ASP A 506 -3.90 -11.87 -1.39
CA ASP A 506 -3.89 -13.33 -1.21
C ASP A 506 -2.48 -13.95 -1.20
N ALA A 507 -1.51 -13.23 -0.62
CA ALA A 507 -0.12 -13.66 -0.41
C ALA A 507 0.38 -13.31 1.01
N LYS A 508 1.63 -13.59 1.34
CA LYS A 508 2.27 -13.29 2.63
C LYS A 508 3.65 -12.70 2.39
N LEU A 509 4.28 -12.09 3.41
CA LEU A 509 5.67 -11.61 3.29
C LEU A 509 6.64 -12.69 2.80
N ARG A 510 6.45 -13.93 3.26
CA ARG A 510 7.26 -15.07 2.81
C ARG A 510 7.09 -15.40 1.33
N ASP A 511 6.07 -14.86 0.67
CA ASP A 511 5.78 -15.11 -0.74
C ASP A 511 6.48 -14.11 -1.68
N ILE A 512 7.21 -13.16 -1.09
CA ILE A 512 8.12 -12.27 -1.83
C ILE A 512 9.28 -13.10 -2.38
N VAL A 513 9.59 -12.86 -3.65
CA VAL A 513 10.71 -13.52 -4.33
C VAL A 513 11.87 -12.54 -4.45
N GLN A 514 11.62 -11.32 -4.93
CA GLN A 514 12.63 -10.27 -5.12
C GLN A 514 12.12 -8.91 -4.63
N GLY A 515 13.01 -8.05 -4.13
CA GLY A 515 12.70 -6.64 -3.87
C GLY A 515 13.88 -5.71 -4.11
N ILE A 516 13.61 -4.42 -4.15
CA ILE A 516 14.61 -3.35 -4.16
C ILE A 516 14.31 -2.43 -2.97
N CYS A 517 15.34 -2.18 -2.16
CA CYS A 517 15.34 -1.23 -1.07
C CYS A 517 16.12 0.01 -1.52
N PHE A 518 15.40 1.10 -1.76
CA PHE A 518 16.02 2.40 -1.97
C PHE A 518 16.26 3.10 -0.63
N LEU A 519 17.45 3.64 -0.44
CA LEU A 519 17.89 4.32 0.78
C LEU A 519 18.50 5.67 0.42
N THR A 520 18.43 6.64 1.33
CA THR A 520 19.06 7.96 1.14
C THR A 520 20.49 8.03 1.70
N HIS A 521 20.94 7.00 2.42
CA HIS A 521 22.28 6.96 2.99
C HIS A 521 22.84 5.53 3.08
N SER A 522 24.14 5.37 2.84
CA SER A 522 24.83 4.05 2.84
C SER A 522 24.86 3.40 4.22
N SER A 523 24.98 4.19 5.29
CA SER A 523 24.97 3.67 6.67
C SER A 523 23.67 2.95 7.06
N TYR A 524 22.58 3.20 6.33
CA TYR A 524 21.28 2.57 6.58
C TYR A 524 21.16 1.14 6.05
N ILE A 525 22.07 0.71 5.17
CA ILE A 525 21.99 -0.61 4.50
C ILE A 525 22.00 -1.74 5.53
N ALA A 526 22.85 -1.67 6.55
CA ALA A 526 22.97 -2.71 7.56
C ALA A 526 21.67 -2.89 8.37
N ASP A 527 21.08 -1.78 8.82
CA ASP A 527 19.82 -1.80 9.57
C ASP A 527 18.64 -2.26 8.71
N ALA A 528 18.55 -1.77 7.46
CA ALA A 528 17.52 -2.17 6.51
C ALA A 528 17.59 -3.68 6.22
N ARG A 529 18.81 -4.20 6.03
CA ARG A 529 19.05 -5.64 5.82
C ARG A 529 18.62 -6.47 7.02
N LYS A 530 19.02 -6.07 8.23
CA LYS A 530 18.66 -6.78 9.45
C LYS A 530 17.14 -6.87 9.62
N GLU A 531 16.41 -5.77 9.38
CA GLU A 531 14.94 -5.79 9.47
C GLU A 531 14.28 -6.63 8.35
N TRP A 532 14.86 -6.65 7.15
CA TRP A 532 14.40 -7.51 6.06
C TRP A 532 14.55 -8.99 6.38
N GLU A 533 15.75 -9.41 6.78
CA GLU A 533 16.09 -10.81 7.07
C GLU A 533 15.31 -11.35 8.28
N ARG A 534 14.99 -10.50 9.25
CA ARG A 534 14.16 -10.88 10.41
C ARG A 534 12.72 -11.24 10.02
N ARG A 535 12.19 -10.64 8.95
CA ARG A 535 10.76 -10.72 8.59
C ARG A 535 10.49 -11.57 7.35
N THR A 536 11.48 -11.69 6.47
CA THR A 536 11.37 -12.44 5.22
C THR A 536 12.27 -13.66 5.29
N ARG A 537 11.80 -14.80 4.80
CA ARG A 537 12.62 -16.01 4.66
C ARG A 537 12.99 -16.16 3.19
N ASN A 538 14.28 -16.06 2.89
CA ASN A 538 14.88 -16.34 1.57
C ASN A 538 14.50 -15.40 0.42
N ALA A 539 13.81 -14.28 0.65
CA ALA A 539 13.56 -13.29 -0.41
C ALA A 539 14.84 -12.51 -0.74
N ILE A 540 15.21 -12.45 -2.02
CA ILE A 540 16.42 -11.75 -2.45
C ILE A 540 16.12 -10.25 -2.59
N VAL A 541 17.02 -9.42 -2.09
CA VAL A 541 16.85 -7.96 -2.12
C VAL A 541 18.11 -7.29 -2.57
N ASP A 542 17.91 -6.25 -3.37
CA ASP A 542 18.94 -5.28 -3.66
C ASP A 542 18.83 -4.01 -2.80
N TYR A 543 19.97 -3.42 -2.44
CA TYR A 543 20.07 -2.20 -1.65
C TYR A 543 20.77 -1.13 -2.49
N VAL A 544 20.02 -0.10 -2.86
CA VAL A 544 20.47 0.96 -3.76
C VAL A 544 20.33 2.29 -3.04
N VAL A 545 21.41 3.06 -2.98
CA VAL A 545 21.41 4.38 -2.35
C VAL A 545 21.19 5.45 -3.42
N VAL A 546 20.17 6.25 -3.23
CA VAL A 546 19.66 7.27 -4.16
C VAL A 546 19.64 8.63 -3.48
N SER A 547 19.49 9.71 -4.25
CA SER A 547 19.62 11.07 -3.76
C SER A 547 18.51 11.43 -2.77
N ASN A 548 17.26 11.18 -3.14
CA ASN A 548 16.09 11.47 -2.31
C ASN A 548 14.94 10.51 -2.62
N LEU A 549 14.00 10.43 -1.67
CA LEU A 549 12.76 9.68 -1.78
C LEU A 549 11.55 10.60 -1.57
N PRO A 550 10.35 10.20 -2.03
CA PRO A 550 9.14 10.98 -1.85
C PRO A 550 8.91 11.34 -0.38
N ARG A 551 8.43 12.57 -0.14
CA ARG A 551 8.15 13.11 1.20
C ARG A 551 9.38 13.21 2.13
N GLY A 552 10.60 13.10 1.61
CA GLY A 552 11.83 13.10 2.41
C GLY A 552 12.04 11.80 3.21
N ALA A 553 11.41 10.70 2.78
CA ALA A 553 11.62 9.38 3.38
C ALA A 553 13.10 8.97 3.30
N GLN A 554 13.52 8.11 4.23
CA GLN A 554 14.90 7.58 4.25
C GLN A 554 15.01 6.17 3.68
N VAL A 555 13.86 5.50 3.52
CA VAL A 555 13.74 4.15 3.00
C VAL A 555 12.47 4.00 2.18
N GLU A 556 12.58 3.40 1.01
CA GLU A 556 11.49 2.99 0.15
C GLU A 556 11.70 1.54 -0.29
N TRP A 557 10.67 0.71 -0.14
CA TRP A 557 10.72 -0.68 -0.56
C TRP A 557 9.72 -0.93 -1.68
N CYS A 558 10.15 -1.59 -2.75
CA CYS A 558 9.27 -2.18 -3.75
C CYS A 558 9.56 -3.68 -3.87
N VAL A 559 8.52 -4.49 -4.10
CA VAL A 559 8.65 -5.94 -4.08
C VAL A 559 7.87 -6.61 -5.21
N TRP A 560 8.41 -7.75 -5.62
CA TRP A 560 7.82 -8.68 -6.57
C TRP A 560 7.61 -10.02 -5.85
N ALA A 561 6.35 -10.45 -5.78
CA ALA A 561 5.91 -11.64 -5.06
C ALA A 561 5.19 -12.63 -5.98
N HIS A 562 5.19 -13.89 -5.56
CA HIS A 562 4.53 -14.99 -6.27
C HIS A 562 3.71 -15.84 -5.28
N ARG A 563 2.41 -16.05 -5.55
CA ARG A 563 1.50 -16.71 -4.57
C ARG A 563 1.95 -18.10 -4.13
N ASP A 564 2.59 -18.86 -5.01
CA ASP A 564 3.17 -20.18 -4.71
C ASP A 564 4.69 -20.13 -4.44
N ASN A 565 5.17 -19.20 -3.61
CA ASN A 565 6.60 -19.07 -3.34
C ASN A 565 7.22 -20.29 -2.63
N ASN A 566 6.41 -21.16 -2.02
CA ASN A 566 6.87 -22.43 -1.47
C ASN A 566 7.47 -23.36 -2.54
N ARG A 567 7.25 -23.08 -3.83
CA ARG A 567 7.86 -23.78 -4.96
C ARG A 567 9.18 -23.16 -5.41
N PHE A 568 9.66 -22.10 -4.75
CA PHE A 568 10.91 -21.45 -5.15
C PHE A 568 12.11 -22.00 -4.39
N GLU A 569 13.12 -22.38 -5.14
CA GLU A 569 14.44 -22.73 -4.61
C GLU A 569 15.34 -21.49 -4.52
N TYR A 570 16.47 -21.66 -3.82
CA TYR A 570 17.44 -20.61 -3.54
C TYR A 570 18.86 -21.11 -3.86
N GLU A 571 19.65 -20.29 -4.54
CA GLU A 571 21.06 -20.55 -4.85
C GLU A 571 21.86 -19.27 -4.65
N GLU A 572 22.97 -19.34 -3.91
CA GLU A 572 24.03 -18.32 -3.96
C GLU A 572 25.22 -18.90 -4.72
N THR A 573 25.71 -18.15 -5.70
CA THR A 573 26.93 -18.53 -6.44
C THR A 573 27.81 -17.32 -6.65
N GLY A 574 29.07 -17.56 -6.94
CA GLY A 574 29.96 -16.50 -7.38
C GLY A 574 31.03 -17.00 -8.33
N LYS A 575 31.60 -16.06 -9.08
CA LYS A 575 32.71 -16.28 -9.99
C LYS A 575 33.63 -15.07 -9.93
N CYS A 576 34.94 -15.30 -10.00
CA CYS A 576 35.90 -14.21 -10.22
C CYS A 576 36.11 -14.05 -11.73
N VAL A 577 36.06 -12.81 -12.20
CA VAL A 577 36.41 -12.41 -13.57
C VAL A 577 37.54 -11.42 -13.43
N ALA A 578 38.76 -11.84 -13.77
CA ALA A 578 39.99 -11.11 -13.43
C ALA A 578 40.00 -10.69 -11.94
N ASN A 579 40.05 -9.39 -11.65
CA ASN A 579 40.08 -8.84 -10.29
C ASN A 579 38.69 -8.50 -9.73
N PHE A 580 37.61 -8.87 -10.43
CA PHE A 580 36.25 -8.58 -10.02
C PHE A 580 35.55 -9.82 -9.50
N ARG A 581 34.87 -9.69 -8.37
CA ARG A 581 34.01 -10.72 -7.80
C ARG A 581 32.58 -10.51 -8.28
N ILE A 582 32.02 -11.52 -8.94
CA ILE A 582 30.62 -11.59 -9.34
C ILE A 582 29.90 -12.48 -8.33
N ALA A 583 28.93 -11.95 -7.59
CA ALA A 583 28.13 -12.68 -6.61
C ALA A 583 26.65 -12.63 -7.01
N ILE A 584 26.01 -13.79 -7.15
CA ILE A 584 24.62 -13.91 -7.57
C ILE A 584 23.83 -14.63 -6.49
N ARG A 585 22.76 -13.99 -6.05
CA ARG A 585 21.66 -14.64 -5.32
C ARG A 585 20.53 -14.89 -6.29
N ARG A 586 20.07 -16.13 -6.38
CA ARG A 586 19.06 -16.55 -7.35
C ARG A 586 17.92 -17.27 -6.68
N ARG A 587 16.71 -17.01 -7.16
CA ARG A 587 15.52 -17.81 -6.88
C ARG A 587 14.84 -18.22 -8.16
N TRP A 588 14.29 -19.42 -8.21
CA TRP A 588 13.50 -19.90 -9.34
C TRP A 588 12.43 -20.85 -8.84
N ASN A 589 11.31 -20.93 -9.54
CA ASN A 589 10.25 -21.87 -9.17
C ASN A 589 10.51 -23.27 -9.73
N TYR A 590 9.86 -24.28 -9.15
CA TYR A 590 10.02 -25.69 -9.52
C TYR A 590 9.78 -25.96 -11.02
N GLU A 591 8.80 -25.29 -11.63
CA GLU A 591 8.50 -25.40 -13.06
C GLU A 591 9.55 -24.72 -13.96
N ASN A 592 10.46 -23.96 -13.35
CA ASN A 592 11.50 -23.18 -14.00
C ASN A 592 10.98 -22.18 -15.05
N ASN A 593 9.73 -21.75 -14.98
CA ASN A 593 9.19 -20.67 -15.83
C ASN A 593 9.48 -19.27 -15.27
N VAL A 594 9.79 -19.16 -13.97
CA VAL A 594 10.19 -17.90 -13.32
C VAL A 594 11.57 -18.07 -12.69
N SER A 595 12.45 -17.09 -12.88
CA SER A 595 13.74 -16.99 -12.18
C SER A 595 14.04 -15.52 -11.90
N ALA A 596 14.44 -15.20 -10.67
CA ALA A 596 14.84 -13.87 -10.24
C ALA A 596 16.26 -13.91 -9.69
N ILE A 597 17.03 -12.86 -9.94
CA ILE A 597 18.41 -12.73 -9.44
C ILE A 597 18.70 -11.34 -8.88
N VAL A 598 19.59 -11.28 -7.91
CA VAL A 598 20.32 -10.08 -7.54
C VAL A 598 21.81 -10.40 -7.71
N CYS A 599 22.49 -9.65 -8.56
CA CYS A 599 23.89 -9.84 -8.89
C CYS A 599 24.71 -8.61 -8.50
N TYR A 600 25.80 -8.83 -7.78
CA TYR A 600 26.77 -7.81 -7.41
C TYR A 600 28.09 -8.05 -8.12
N MET A 601 28.64 -7.02 -8.74
CA MET A 601 30.02 -6.99 -9.23
C MET A 601 30.83 -6.04 -8.34
N SER A 602 31.86 -6.56 -7.70
CA SER A 602 32.70 -5.81 -6.77
C SER A 602 34.19 -5.93 -7.08
N THR A 603 34.99 -4.94 -6.71
CA THR A 603 36.45 -4.99 -6.80
C THR A 603 37.04 -5.95 -5.74
N GLY A 604 38.05 -6.72 -6.15
CA GLY A 604 38.63 -7.80 -5.36
C GLY A 604 39.69 -7.34 -4.35
N SER A 605 39.25 -6.96 -3.15
CA SER A 605 39.94 -7.31 -1.88
C SER A 605 39.03 -6.96 -0.70
N SER A 606 38.18 -7.88 -0.27
CA SER A 606 37.66 -7.83 1.10
C SER A 606 37.32 -9.24 1.54
N ASN A 607 38.14 -9.75 2.46
CA ASN A 607 37.67 -10.71 3.44
C ASN A 607 36.44 -10.09 4.12
N SER A 608 35.42 -10.92 4.30
CA SER A 608 34.22 -10.60 5.07
C SER A 608 34.56 -9.78 6.32
N THR A 609 33.91 -8.62 6.49
CA THR A 609 33.86 -7.73 7.69
C THR A 609 34.82 -6.54 7.84
N GLY A 610 35.70 -6.19 6.88
CA GLY A 610 36.57 -5.01 7.01
C GLY A 610 36.00 -3.67 6.49
N ASN A 611 35.95 -2.63 7.33
CA ASN A 611 35.80 -1.23 6.91
C ASN A 611 37.02 -0.79 6.09
N LEU A 612 36.95 -0.89 4.76
CA LEU A 612 37.94 -0.29 3.86
C LEU A 612 37.59 1.18 3.65
N THR A 613 38.49 2.07 4.03
CA THR A 613 38.45 3.50 3.67
C THR A 613 38.88 3.69 2.21
N GLU A 614 38.36 4.71 1.53
CA GLU A 614 38.63 5.09 0.13
C GLU A 614 40.10 5.05 -0.32
N ALA A 615 41.04 5.24 0.61
CA ALA A 615 42.43 5.57 0.33
C ALA A 615 43.34 4.41 -0.16
N SER A 616 42.85 3.18 -0.32
CA SER A 616 43.76 2.02 -0.55
C SER A 616 43.34 1.01 -1.63
N LEU A 617 42.48 1.37 -2.59
CA LEU A 617 42.17 0.49 -3.72
C LEU A 617 42.90 0.99 -4.98
N PRO A 618 43.73 0.15 -5.64
CA PRO A 618 44.29 0.51 -6.93
C PRO A 618 43.15 0.74 -7.93
N SER A 619 43.25 1.79 -8.75
CA SER A 619 42.29 2.12 -9.81
C SER A 619 42.32 1.02 -10.90
N MET A 620 41.59 -0.06 -10.66
CA MET A 620 41.41 -1.13 -11.62
C MET A 620 40.16 -0.87 -12.44
N GLU A 621 40.36 -0.47 -13.69
CA GLU A 621 39.28 -0.25 -14.65
C GLU A 621 38.80 -1.57 -15.24
N LEU A 622 37.48 -1.78 -15.21
CA LEU A 622 36.82 -2.93 -15.80
C LEU A 622 36.87 -2.84 -17.33
N ASN A 623 37.46 -3.80 -18.03
CA ASN A 623 37.45 -3.77 -19.50
C ASN A 623 36.20 -4.44 -20.10
N ALA A 624 35.98 -4.21 -21.40
CA ALA A 624 34.79 -4.69 -22.10
C ALA A 624 34.66 -6.23 -22.12
N ASN A 625 35.78 -6.96 -22.12
CA ASN A 625 35.77 -8.42 -22.14
C ASN A 625 35.41 -8.98 -20.76
N GLU A 626 35.94 -8.39 -19.69
CA GLU A 626 35.60 -8.73 -18.31
C GLU A 626 34.12 -8.48 -18.02
N LEU A 627 33.58 -7.33 -18.43
CA LEU A 627 32.14 -7.06 -18.29
C LEU A 627 31.30 -8.03 -19.11
N SER A 628 31.73 -8.37 -20.34
CA SER A 628 31.02 -9.35 -21.18
C SER A 628 30.97 -10.73 -20.50
N GLU A 629 32.10 -11.20 -19.96
CA GLU A 629 32.18 -12.50 -19.26
C GLU A 629 31.34 -12.51 -17.97
N ALA A 630 31.36 -11.43 -17.20
CA ALA A 630 30.52 -11.27 -16.01
C ALA A 630 29.02 -11.32 -16.37
N PHE A 631 28.64 -10.64 -17.45
CA PHE A 631 27.25 -10.61 -17.92
C PHE A 631 26.82 -11.95 -18.52
N GLU A 632 27.69 -12.66 -19.23
CA GLU A 632 27.45 -14.04 -19.68
C GLU A 632 27.20 -14.99 -18.51
N TYR A 633 27.99 -14.87 -17.45
CA TYR A 633 27.79 -15.65 -16.22
C TYR A 633 26.43 -15.36 -15.58
N LEU A 634 26.05 -14.07 -15.49
CA LEU A 634 24.74 -13.64 -15.01
C LEU A 634 23.61 -14.26 -15.83
N LEU A 635 23.66 -14.15 -17.15
CA LEU A 635 22.63 -14.66 -18.04
C LEU A 635 22.55 -16.18 -18.01
N CYS A 636 23.69 -16.87 -17.94
CA CYS A 636 23.75 -18.32 -17.76
C CYS A 636 22.99 -18.75 -16.51
N LYS A 637 23.22 -18.06 -15.37
CA LYS A 637 22.50 -18.34 -14.13
C LYS A 637 21.02 -17.98 -14.23
N LEU A 638 20.67 -16.83 -14.79
CA LEU A 638 19.28 -16.38 -14.91
C LEU A 638 18.43 -17.34 -15.76
N ARG A 639 19.01 -17.89 -16.84
CA ARG A 639 18.35 -18.80 -17.79
C ARG A 639 18.43 -20.28 -17.45
N LYS A 640 19.22 -20.66 -16.45
CA LYS A 640 19.40 -22.08 -16.06
C LYS A 640 18.04 -22.74 -15.81
N GLY A 641 17.77 -23.85 -16.49
CA GLY A 641 16.51 -24.58 -16.38
C GLY A 641 15.36 -24.07 -17.26
N SER A 642 15.59 -23.07 -18.12
CA SER A 642 14.60 -22.59 -19.09
C SER A 642 14.14 -23.68 -20.05
N GLN A 643 12.84 -23.67 -20.36
CA GLN A 643 12.30 -24.50 -21.43
C GLN A 643 12.43 -23.81 -22.80
N SER A 644 12.59 -22.49 -22.82
CA SER A 644 12.85 -21.70 -24.02
C SER A 644 14.34 -21.57 -24.30
N ALA A 645 14.74 -21.64 -25.57
CA ALA A 645 16.12 -21.40 -25.98
C ALA A 645 16.55 -19.94 -25.76
N ASN A 646 15.62 -18.99 -25.80
CA ASN A 646 15.87 -17.56 -25.63
C ASN A 646 14.74 -16.91 -24.79
N PRO A 647 14.69 -17.18 -23.47
CA PRO A 647 13.63 -16.67 -22.61
C PRO A 647 13.77 -15.15 -22.40
N THR A 648 12.64 -14.48 -22.26
CA THR A 648 12.60 -13.03 -22.02
C THR A 648 13.11 -12.70 -20.62
N CYS A 649 14.11 -11.83 -20.55
CA CYS A 649 14.73 -11.39 -19.30
C CYS A 649 14.68 -9.86 -19.18
N ASN A 650 14.15 -9.35 -18.07
CA ASN A 650 14.16 -7.94 -17.71
C ASN A 650 15.24 -7.68 -16.66
N LEU A 651 16.11 -6.70 -16.92
CA LEU A 651 17.26 -6.36 -16.08
C LEU A 651 17.24 -4.87 -15.72
N ARG A 652 17.30 -4.57 -14.43
CA ARG A 652 17.61 -3.24 -13.91
C ARG A 652 19.05 -3.25 -13.42
N ILE A 653 19.88 -2.39 -14.00
CA ILE A 653 21.31 -2.28 -13.72
C ILE A 653 21.55 -0.95 -13.02
N PHE A 654 22.02 -1.02 -11.78
CA PHE A 654 22.47 0.14 -11.01
C PHE A 654 23.99 0.21 -11.01
N TYR A 655 24.54 1.39 -11.29
CA TYR A 655 25.98 1.63 -11.28
C TYR A 655 26.31 2.81 -10.37
N LYS A 656 27.49 2.77 -9.73
CA LYS A 656 27.92 3.81 -8.81
C LYS A 656 28.46 5.03 -9.57
N VAL A 657 27.87 6.20 -9.35
CA VAL A 657 28.37 7.47 -9.94
C VAL A 657 29.79 7.81 -9.47
N GLY A 658 30.53 8.53 -10.32
CA GLY A 658 31.94 8.87 -10.05
C GLY A 658 32.89 7.67 -10.07
N SER A 659 32.41 6.48 -10.45
CA SER A 659 33.20 5.27 -10.62
C SER A 659 33.02 4.72 -12.03
N PHE A 660 34.10 4.20 -12.64
CA PHE A 660 33.98 3.45 -13.88
C PHE A 660 33.38 2.05 -13.58
N PRO A 661 32.47 1.51 -14.40
CA PRO A 661 32.03 1.98 -15.73
C PRO A 661 30.86 2.98 -15.73
N GLY A 662 30.93 3.94 -16.66
CA GLY A 662 29.84 4.85 -16.99
C GLY A 662 28.74 4.24 -17.87
N PRO A 663 27.62 4.96 -18.06
CA PRO A 663 26.42 4.43 -18.71
C PRO A 663 26.63 4.06 -20.19
N ASN A 664 27.40 4.84 -20.96
CA ASN A 664 27.63 4.54 -22.37
C ASN A 664 28.51 3.31 -22.57
N PHE A 665 29.53 3.13 -21.71
CA PHE A 665 30.35 1.92 -21.72
C PHE A 665 29.49 0.68 -21.45
N LEU A 666 28.65 0.72 -20.42
CA LEU A 666 27.71 -0.36 -20.10
C LEU A 666 26.82 -0.67 -21.30
N HIS A 667 26.16 0.33 -21.88
CA HIS A 667 25.30 0.15 -23.04
C HIS A 667 26.04 -0.47 -24.24
N ASN A 668 27.23 0.03 -24.57
CA ASN A 668 28.02 -0.47 -25.69
C ASN A 668 28.42 -1.94 -25.52
N VAL A 669 28.83 -2.35 -24.32
CA VAL A 669 29.16 -3.76 -24.06
C VAL A 669 27.91 -4.64 -24.10
N LEU A 670 26.81 -4.18 -23.49
CA LEU A 670 25.55 -4.92 -23.44
C LEU A 670 24.86 -5.05 -24.81
N SER A 671 25.11 -4.11 -25.73
CA SER A 671 24.59 -4.16 -27.11
C SER A 671 25.04 -5.41 -27.89
N LYS A 672 26.16 -6.03 -27.50
CA LYS A 672 26.66 -7.31 -28.05
C LYS A 672 25.69 -8.48 -27.80
N PHE A 673 24.81 -8.36 -26.82
CA PHE A 673 23.81 -9.36 -26.46
C PHE A 673 22.44 -9.07 -27.10
N SER A 674 22.37 -8.19 -28.10
CA SER A 674 21.12 -7.80 -28.81
C SER A 674 20.37 -8.95 -29.48
N THR A 675 21.03 -10.08 -29.78
CA THR A 675 20.37 -11.29 -30.29
C THR A 675 19.54 -12.02 -29.23
N GLN A 676 19.69 -11.64 -27.97
CA GLN A 676 18.98 -12.24 -26.85
C GLN A 676 17.74 -11.41 -26.48
N ASN A 677 16.71 -12.08 -25.94
CA ASN A 677 15.46 -11.43 -25.54
C ASN A 677 15.62 -10.69 -24.21
N LEU A 678 16.32 -9.55 -24.23
CA LEU A 678 16.65 -8.73 -23.07
C LEU A 678 15.88 -7.41 -23.09
N VAL A 679 15.48 -6.93 -21.91
CA VAL A 679 15.04 -5.56 -21.68
C VAL A 679 15.90 -5.00 -20.57
N ILE A 680 16.65 -3.94 -20.85
CA ILE A 680 17.67 -3.41 -19.93
C ILE A 680 17.34 -1.96 -19.60
N THR A 681 17.44 -1.62 -18.32
CA THR A 681 17.40 -0.24 -17.84
C THR A 681 18.64 0.00 -17.00
N ILE A 682 19.44 1.01 -17.36
CA ILE A 682 20.70 1.37 -16.69
C ILE A 682 20.48 2.68 -15.93
N ILE A 683 20.68 2.68 -14.62
CA ILE A 683 20.36 3.80 -13.73
C ILE A 683 21.54 4.10 -12.81
N PRO A 684 21.96 5.37 -12.67
CA PRO A 684 23.00 5.75 -11.71
C PRO A 684 22.50 5.69 -10.27
N ALA A 685 23.39 5.35 -9.35
CA ALA A 685 23.16 5.32 -7.90
C ALA A 685 24.35 5.95 -7.17
N ILE A 686 24.10 6.53 -6.00
CA ILE A 686 25.14 7.13 -5.15
C ILE A 686 26.04 6.04 -4.56
N HIS A 687 25.43 4.96 -4.10
CA HIS A 687 26.11 3.84 -3.46
C HIS A 687 25.27 2.56 -3.63
N LEU A 688 25.93 1.40 -3.55
CA LEU A 688 25.31 0.09 -3.75
C LEU A 688 25.47 -0.79 -2.50
N HIS A 689 25.35 -2.11 -2.64
CA HIS A 689 25.38 -3.09 -1.55
C HIS A 689 26.50 -2.91 -0.53
N ASN A 690 27.70 -2.54 -0.98
CA ASN A 690 28.86 -2.18 -0.16
C ASN A 690 29.78 -1.24 -0.96
N PHE A 691 30.79 -0.69 -0.30
CA PHE A 691 31.70 0.29 -0.90
C PHE A 691 32.46 -0.24 -2.14
N SER A 692 32.79 -1.52 -2.17
CA SER A 692 33.50 -2.18 -3.28
C SER A 692 32.60 -2.54 -4.46
N THR A 693 31.28 -2.41 -4.33
CA THR A 693 30.32 -2.79 -5.38
C THR A 693 30.25 -1.71 -6.45
N LEU A 694 30.61 -2.07 -7.68
CA LEU A 694 30.57 -1.20 -8.85
C LEU A 694 29.23 -1.25 -9.58
N LEU A 695 28.68 -2.47 -9.71
CA LEU A 695 27.40 -2.73 -10.37
C LEU A 695 26.52 -3.61 -9.50
N SER A 696 25.22 -3.30 -9.48
CA SER A 696 24.17 -4.17 -8.99
C SER A 696 23.14 -4.43 -10.08
N ILE A 697 22.71 -5.67 -10.24
CA ILE A 697 21.77 -6.07 -11.30
C ILE A 697 20.63 -6.87 -10.69
N CYS A 698 19.43 -6.32 -10.77
CA CYS A 698 18.18 -7.01 -10.50
C CYS A 698 17.64 -7.60 -11.80
N GLY A 699 17.55 -8.93 -11.89
CA GLY A 699 17.06 -9.61 -13.08
C GLY A 699 15.83 -10.46 -12.81
N ILE A 700 14.88 -10.46 -13.74
CA ILE A 700 13.73 -11.37 -13.77
C ILE A 700 13.67 -12.03 -15.15
N ARG A 701 13.57 -13.36 -15.17
CA ARG A 701 13.19 -14.16 -16.33
C ARG A 701 11.80 -14.72 -16.08
N HIS A 702 10.91 -14.54 -17.05
CA HIS A 702 9.55 -15.06 -17.00
C HIS A 702 9.12 -15.59 -18.37
N GLU A 703 8.73 -16.86 -18.41
CA GLU A 703 8.41 -17.61 -19.65
C GLU A 703 6.94 -17.56 -20.04
#